data_AF-A0A397HAF3-F1
#
_entry.id   AF-A0A397HAF3-F1
#
_cell.length_a   1.000
_cell.length_b   1.000
_cell.length_c   1.000
_cell.angle_alpha   90.00
_cell.angle_beta   90.00
_cell.angle_gamma   90.00
#
_symmetry.space_group_name_H-M   'P 1'
#
loop_
_entity.id
_entity.type
_entity.pdbx_description
1 polymer ?
#
loop_
_entity_poly.entity_id
_entity_poly.type
_entity_poly.pdbx_seq_one_letter_code
_entity_poly.pdbx_strand_id
1 'polypeptide(L)'
;MATQPLRKYELAPPKNLAPLHTTSDLGYPDFYPTNPGQDEDQMTEHNVRNGFTNLPFVSTEHVSARNMLSIRDPKNLKNLSDFMTDIMKRKREINTLKGSSSYILPQTVWGPPESRDRWIAQLAANVPLRTLAKTVPKGVEGINLLDVVTNHKVPLAKATWFTKIVGINLRTANRNNEYTKNWTSTFNTFMQQQSRDYDPEKWRYSVMLAKWQFDEGLVDTRILRWTLENLDLSDPWHAAIWLWFVQQFLAEYQRSRTLMRLLIETILKKLQDIIQNPVLVTKLDFVVKMLKNMLQTLFLATPDMFVFPVCWNTYKDLLQTVLVEESPIKFEAILSKNMKRQRERYYELIRVRNEVFDEQKTDCIRKRSEREIKNLKMINLLDKIGTNTDYQSFVAKYFCTNSKFQMLEAEFNARLYILCYWAVTIHRTGEYRAYLVCTILNIWKNLAISEEDKFQRLKSIQNSLMEFLDTYPLGNNGIREYEESETISHLFGELIRNKLFSHPRYLQRLIARGDVHPERRNTERSMRHFKYIKCFPLYDAEAHHLNQRRYVLYGIHGNNNSDQCEYETLINKIKTKLPYMFSESSNELDEPIKDDPIANFHLSLNFDRESSDFIKNATKFSQTNVIQMWLLPSIKSFVQNTPIDTHNWHIPTYPGASLLNARQLSTIIQVIELFKDYSSLLEILLWNLENSMEKSIFQLIIDTLKRHEKVWKAMGKSEQVFEVLMRKNDLLRDKRSIELCIVKYLLNSLHENDNEKRAKLEQDLQSIKKVCDFCSFDLTKFS
;
A
#
# COMPACT_ATOMS: atom_id res chain seq x y z
N MET A 1 52.58 -74.05 -25.06
CA MET A 1 51.90 -73.09 -25.95
C MET A 1 52.07 -73.58 -27.37
N ALA A 2 51.02 -74.09 -28.01
CA ALA A 2 51.09 -74.46 -29.42
C ALA A 2 51.08 -73.17 -30.26
N THR A 3 52.17 -72.92 -30.99
CA THR A 3 52.28 -71.81 -31.94
C THR A 3 51.25 -72.02 -33.05
N GLN A 4 50.28 -71.10 -33.16
CA GLN A 4 49.34 -71.13 -34.27
C GLN A 4 50.12 -71.06 -35.60
N PRO A 5 49.79 -71.89 -36.60
CA PRO A 5 50.47 -71.87 -37.88
C PRO A 5 50.31 -70.50 -38.54
N LEU A 6 51.41 -69.94 -39.05
CA LEU A 6 51.42 -68.68 -39.79
C LEU A 6 50.50 -68.83 -41.01
N ARG A 7 49.42 -68.06 -41.03
CA ARG A 7 48.50 -67.99 -42.18
C ARG A 7 48.98 -66.90 -43.14
N LYS A 8 48.91 -67.19 -44.44
CA LYS A 8 49.13 -66.21 -45.50
C LYS A 8 48.13 -65.05 -45.29
N TYR A 9 48.62 -63.81 -45.37
CA TYR A 9 47.76 -62.64 -45.33
C TYR A 9 46.93 -62.59 -46.62
N GLU A 10 45.61 -62.61 -46.46
CA GLU A 10 44.66 -62.40 -47.55
C GLU A 10 44.01 -61.04 -47.36
N LEU A 11 43.96 -60.24 -48.43
CA LEU A 11 43.35 -58.91 -48.39
C LEU A 11 41.84 -59.08 -48.24
N ALA A 12 41.30 -58.69 -47.09
CA ALA A 12 39.88 -58.76 -46.77
C ALA A 12 39.28 -57.35 -46.64
N PRO A 13 38.00 -57.15 -46.98
CA PRO A 13 37.33 -55.87 -46.78
C PRO A 13 37.23 -55.53 -45.28
N PRO A 14 37.09 -54.24 -44.93
CA PRO A 14 36.86 -53.82 -43.54
C PRO A 14 35.62 -54.51 -42.94
N LYS A 15 35.67 -54.92 -41.66
CA LYS A 15 34.59 -55.67 -40.99
C LYS A 15 33.21 -54.99 -41.00
N ASN A 16 33.18 -53.67 -41.15
CA ASN A 16 31.95 -52.87 -41.15
C ASN A 16 31.51 -52.41 -42.55
N LEU A 17 32.20 -52.84 -43.61
CA LEU A 17 31.86 -52.47 -44.98
C LEU A 17 30.81 -53.45 -45.52
N ALA A 18 29.65 -52.92 -45.86
CA ALA A 18 28.60 -53.72 -46.50
C ALA A 18 28.94 -53.98 -47.98
N PRO A 19 28.64 -55.16 -48.52
CA PRO A 19 28.78 -55.41 -49.96
C PRO A 19 27.82 -54.51 -50.75
N LEU A 20 28.16 -54.20 -52.00
CA LEU A 20 27.33 -53.36 -52.87
C LEU A 20 25.94 -53.98 -53.12
N HIS A 21 25.85 -55.30 -53.11
CA HIS A 21 24.62 -56.04 -53.25
C HIS A 21 24.60 -57.23 -52.27
N THR A 22 23.42 -57.60 -51.76
CA THR A 22 23.30 -58.68 -50.78
C THR A 22 23.34 -60.07 -51.41
N THR A 23 23.02 -60.21 -52.69
CA THR A 23 22.91 -61.51 -53.37
C THR A 23 23.77 -61.67 -54.62
N SER A 24 24.35 -60.59 -55.15
CA SER A 24 25.13 -60.61 -56.39
C SER A 24 26.59 -60.31 -56.06
N ASP A 25 27.51 -60.99 -56.74
CA ASP A 25 28.94 -60.82 -56.55
C ASP A 25 29.45 -59.55 -57.27
N LEU A 26 29.05 -58.39 -56.76
CA LEU A 26 29.50 -57.07 -57.22
C LEU A 26 30.64 -56.52 -56.36
N GLY A 27 31.15 -57.32 -55.43
CA GLY A 27 32.18 -56.92 -54.48
C GLY A 27 31.73 -55.84 -53.48
N TYR A 28 32.72 -55.10 -52.98
CA TYR A 28 32.56 -54.09 -51.95
C TYR A 28 32.85 -52.70 -52.53
N PRO A 29 32.19 -51.63 -52.04
CA PRO A 29 32.44 -50.28 -52.53
C PRO A 29 33.89 -49.89 -52.24
N ASP A 30 34.60 -49.42 -53.28
CA ASP A 30 35.98 -48.92 -53.20
C ASP A 30 37.00 -49.96 -52.68
N PHE A 31 36.72 -51.25 -52.90
CA PHE A 31 37.61 -52.35 -52.53
C PHE A 31 37.75 -53.34 -53.67
N TYR A 32 38.94 -53.35 -54.28
CA TYR A 32 39.25 -54.11 -55.49
C TYR A 32 40.44 -55.05 -55.22
N PRO A 33 40.20 -56.26 -54.68
CA PRO A 33 41.26 -57.24 -54.49
C PRO A 33 41.74 -57.79 -55.83
N THR A 34 43.01 -58.18 -55.91
CA THR A 34 43.57 -58.89 -57.07
C THR A 34 42.90 -60.26 -57.20
N ASN A 35 42.40 -60.58 -58.39
CA ASN A 35 41.72 -61.84 -58.67
C ASN A 35 42.44 -62.58 -59.80
N PRO A 36 42.52 -63.92 -59.78
CA PRO A 36 43.14 -64.67 -60.87
C PRO A 36 42.41 -64.43 -62.20
N GLY A 37 43.16 -64.11 -63.25
CA GLY A 37 42.61 -63.92 -64.60
C GLY A 37 42.21 -62.49 -64.95
N GLN A 38 42.72 -61.50 -64.21
CA GLN A 38 42.62 -60.09 -64.59
C GLN A 38 43.29 -59.86 -65.96
N ASP A 39 42.82 -58.86 -66.70
CA ASP A 39 43.32 -58.58 -68.06
C ASP A 39 44.81 -58.24 -68.08
N GLU A 40 45.33 -57.68 -66.99
CA GLU A 40 46.77 -57.41 -66.79
C GLU A 40 47.61 -58.69 -66.63
N ASP A 41 47.02 -59.77 -66.11
CA ASP A 41 47.68 -61.07 -65.94
C ASP A 41 47.68 -61.90 -67.24
N GLN A 42 46.90 -61.50 -68.25
CA GLN A 42 46.83 -62.19 -69.53
C GLN A 42 48.05 -61.85 -70.40
N MET A 43 48.98 -62.80 -70.48
CA MET A 43 50.24 -62.70 -71.24
C MET A 43 50.03 -62.85 -72.76
N THR A 44 49.25 -61.96 -73.37
CA THR A 44 49.08 -61.90 -74.83
C THR A 44 50.37 -61.41 -75.51
N GLU A 45 50.61 -61.81 -76.76
CA GLU A 45 51.81 -61.39 -77.52
C GLU A 45 51.96 -59.85 -77.56
N HIS A 46 50.83 -59.13 -77.61
CA HIS A 46 50.80 -57.68 -77.56
C HIS A 46 51.22 -57.13 -76.18
N ASN A 47 50.62 -57.62 -75.09
CA ASN A 47 50.91 -57.15 -73.73
C ASN A 47 52.38 -57.39 -73.35
N VAL A 48 52.95 -58.53 -73.77
CA VAL A 48 54.36 -58.87 -73.49
C VAL A 48 55.34 -57.97 -74.24
N ARG A 49 55.02 -57.56 -75.48
CA ARG A 49 55.90 -56.71 -76.29
C ARG A 49 55.79 -55.22 -75.97
N ASN A 50 54.58 -54.73 -75.72
CA ASN A 50 54.29 -53.29 -75.61
C ASN A 50 53.96 -52.83 -74.17
N GLY A 51 53.82 -53.77 -73.23
CA GLY A 51 53.28 -53.50 -71.89
C GLY A 51 51.75 -53.46 -71.88
N PHE A 52 51.15 -53.69 -70.71
CA PHE A 52 49.71 -53.52 -70.52
C PHE A 52 49.38 -52.03 -70.31
N THR A 53 48.43 -51.51 -71.09
CA THR A 53 47.91 -50.15 -70.94
C THR A 53 46.42 -50.20 -70.67
N ASN A 54 45.97 -49.52 -69.62
CA ASN A 54 44.54 -49.37 -69.36
C ASN A 54 43.87 -48.66 -70.53
N LEU A 55 42.89 -49.34 -71.13
CA LEU A 55 42.04 -48.73 -72.14
C LEU A 55 41.11 -47.72 -71.46
N PRO A 56 40.99 -46.49 -71.97
CA PRO A 56 40.05 -45.54 -71.41
C PRO A 56 38.63 -46.09 -71.61
N PHE A 57 37.86 -46.20 -70.52
CA PHE A 57 36.46 -46.66 -70.58
C PHE A 57 35.56 -45.71 -71.37
N VAL A 58 35.96 -44.44 -71.50
CA VAL A 58 35.24 -43.39 -72.23
C VAL A 58 36.22 -42.67 -73.15
N SER A 59 35.87 -42.52 -74.43
CA SER A 59 36.73 -41.90 -75.45
C SER A 59 37.04 -40.40 -75.22
N THR A 60 36.23 -39.72 -74.40
CA THR A 60 36.31 -38.27 -74.16
C THR A 60 36.57 -37.95 -72.68
N GLU A 61 37.49 -38.68 -72.05
CA GLU A 61 37.81 -38.56 -70.62
C GLU A 61 38.25 -37.14 -70.19
N HIS A 62 38.94 -36.41 -71.08
CA HIS A 62 39.48 -35.09 -70.76
C HIS A 62 38.53 -33.92 -71.06
N VAL A 63 37.27 -34.19 -71.47
CA VAL A 63 36.32 -33.15 -71.90
C VAL A 63 35.38 -32.76 -70.77
N SER A 64 35.13 -31.45 -70.62
CA SER A 64 34.12 -30.95 -69.67
C SER A 64 32.69 -31.21 -70.17
N ALA A 65 31.87 -31.84 -69.33
CA ALA A 65 30.44 -32.05 -69.59
C ALA A 65 29.57 -30.77 -69.48
N ARG A 66 30.16 -29.58 -69.34
CA ARG A 66 29.44 -28.31 -69.14
C ARG A 66 28.38 -28.04 -70.22
N ASN A 67 28.67 -28.39 -71.47
CA ASN A 67 27.75 -28.18 -72.60
C ASN A 67 26.82 -29.39 -72.84
N MET A 68 27.04 -30.51 -72.14
CA MET A 68 26.23 -31.74 -72.25
C MET A 68 25.13 -31.83 -71.19
N LEU A 69 25.25 -31.06 -70.10
CA LEU A 69 24.36 -31.14 -68.95
C LEU A 69 23.37 -29.97 -68.89
N SER A 70 22.10 -30.22 -69.21
CA SER A 70 21.00 -29.25 -69.05
C SER A 70 20.47 -29.17 -67.60
N ILE A 71 21.35 -28.83 -66.65
CA ILE A 71 21.01 -28.72 -65.22
C ILE A 71 20.11 -27.51 -64.93
N ARG A 72 20.06 -26.52 -65.83
CA ARG A 72 19.23 -25.32 -65.66
C ARG A 72 17.74 -25.56 -65.94
N ASP A 73 17.37 -26.71 -66.51
CA ASP A 73 15.98 -27.04 -66.76
C ASP A 73 15.28 -27.45 -65.45
N PRO A 74 14.28 -26.70 -64.99
CA PRO A 74 13.61 -26.97 -63.71
C PRO A 74 12.93 -28.34 -63.66
N LYS A 75 12.53 -28.90 -64.82
CA LYS A 75 11.97 -30.25 -64.93
C LYS A 75 13.00 -31.32 -64.56
N ASN A 76 14.25 -31.17 -65.00
CA ASN A 76 15.33 -32.12 -64.71
C ASN A 76 15.71 -32.08 -63.22
N LEU A 77 15.77 -30.88 -62.63
CA LEU A 77 16.00 -30.71 -61.20
C LEU A 77 14.89 -31.35 -60.34
N LYS A 78 13.63 -31.18 -60.75
CA LYS A 78 12.50 -31.82 -60.08
C LYS A 78 12.58 -33.35 -60.14
N ASN A 79 12.84 -33.92 -61.32
CA ASN A 79 12.98 -35.37 -61.48
C ASN A 79 14.10 -35.95 -60.61
N LEU A 80 15.23 -35.24 -60.49
CA LEU A 80 16.36 -35.66 -59.66
C LEU A 80 16.02 -35.59 -58.17
N SER A 81 15.30 -34.55 -57.74
CA SER A 81 14.74 -34.44 -56.39
C SER A 81 13.77 -35.58 -56.09
N ASP A 82 12.82 -35.84 -57.00
CA ASP A 82 11.81 -36.91 -56.85
C ASP A 82 12.51 -38.28 -56.76
N PHE A 83 13.51 -38.54 -57.61
CA PHE A 83 14.32 -39.76 -57.55
C PHE A 83 15.08 -39.91 -56.21
N MET A 84 15.74 -38.86 -55.74
CA MET A 84 16.46 -38.90 -54.46
C MET A 84 15.51 -39.10 -53.28
N THR A 85 14.33 -38.47 -53.30
CA THR A 85 13.32 -38.69 -52.25
C THR A 85 12.80 -40.13 -52.25
N ASP A 86 12.60 -40.75 -53.41
CA ASP A 86 12.22 -42.16 -53.53
C ASP A 86 13.31 -43.10 -52.99
N ILE A 87 14.59 -42.85 -53.32
CA ILE A 87 15.73 -43.58 -52.72
C ILE A 87 15.71 -43.46 -51.20
N MET A 88 15.56 -42.25 -50.67
CA MET A 88 15.55 -41.99 -49.23
C MET A 88 14.36 -42.65 -48.54
N LYS A 89 13.22 -42.77 -49.24
CA LYS A 89 12.03 -43.49 -48.75
C LYS A 89 12.31 -44.99 -48.68
N ARG A 90 12.77 -45.62 -49.77
CA ARG A 90 13.13 -47.06 -49.78
C ARG A 90 14.20 -47.39 -48.74
N LYS A 91 15.23 -46.56 -48.64
CA LYS A 91 16.29 -46.72 -47.62
C LYS A 91 15.71 -46.72 -46.20
N ARG A 92 14.77 -45.82 -45.89
CA ARG A 92 14.08 -45.80 -44.59
C ARG A 92 13.24 -47.06 -44.38
N GLU A 93 12.48 -47.48 -45.38
CA GLU A 93 11.62 -48.66 -45.30
C GLU A 93 12.41 -49.96 -45.04
N ILE A 94 13.60 -50.10 -45.62
CA ILE A 94 14.47 -51.27 -45.42
C ILE A 94 15.16 -51.24 -44.05
N ASN A 95 15.62 -50.06 -43.61
CA ASN A 95 16.33 -49.91 -42.34
C ASN A 95 15.39 -49.82 -41.12
N THR A 96 14.07 -49.84 -41.33
CA THR A 96 13.10 -49.87 -40.24
C THR A 96 12.90 -51.32 -39.80
N LEU A 97 13.08 -51.60 -38.50
CA LEU A 97 12.87 -52.93 -37.93
C LEU A 97 11.41 -53.38 -38.13
N LYS A 98 11.19 -54.33 -39.04
CA LYS A 98 9.87 -54.94 -39.31
C LYS A 98 9.77 -56.26 -38.57
N GLY A 99 9.40 -56.22 -37.29
CA GLY A 99 9.17 -57.41 -36.49
C GLY A 99 8.20 -57.16 -35.34
N SER A 100 7.35 -58.16 -35.05
CA SER A 100 6.58 -58.21 -33.80
C SER A 100 7.51 -58.48 -32.62
N SER A 101 7.23 -57.90 -31.46
CA SER A 101 8.09 -58.06 -30.27
C SER A 101 8.16 -59.52 -29.81
N SER A 102 9.36 -60.03 -29.53
CA SER A 102 9.60 -61.35 -28.92
C SER A 102 9.52 -61.33 -27.38
N TYR A 103 8.96 -60.28 -26.80
CA TYR A 103 8.92 -60.07 -25.36
C TYR A 103 7.83 -60.95 -24.72
N ILE A 104 8.23 -61.79 -23.77
CA ILE A 104 7.31 -62.64 -22.98
C ILE A 104 7.20 -62.08 -21.58
N LEU A 105 5.96 -61.89 -21.12
CA LEU A 105 5.67 -61.40 -19.79
C LEU A 105 6.00 -62.46 -18.73
N PRO A 106 6.73 -62.12 -17.65
CA PRO A 106 6.90 -62.99 -16.48
C PRO A 106 5.55 -63.42 -15.89
N GLN A 107 5.28 -64.73 -15.87
CA GLN A 107 4.06 -65.29 -15.30
C GLN A 107 4.21 -65.60 -13.81
N THR A 108 3.12 -65.42 -13.05
CA THR A 108 3.08 -65.76 -11.63
C THR A 108 2.86 -67.27 -11.42
N VAL A 109 3.66 -67.90 -10.56
CA VAL A 109 3.63 -69.33 -10.26
C VAL A 109 3.05 -69.56 -8.86
N TRP A 110 2.18 -70.56 -8.71
CA TRP A 110 1.71 -71.00 -7.39
C TRP A 110 2.83 -71.73 -6.64
N GLY A 111 3.05 -71.38 -5.37
CA GLY A 111 4.04 -72.03 -4.52
C GLY A 111 3.63 -72.07 -3.05
N PRO A 112 4.21 -72.99 -2.24
CA PRO A 112 4.01 -73.01 -0.79
C PRO A 112 4.41 -71.69 -0.11
N PRO A 113 3.83 -71.34 1.05
CA PRO A 113 4.14 -70.08 1.76
C PRO A 113 5.64 -69.92 2.06
N GLU A 114 6.34 -70.99 2.43
CA GLU A 114 7.80 -70.94 2.68
C GLU A 114 8.61 -70.59 1.43
N SER A 115 8.19 -71.06 0.26
CA SER A 115 8.87 -70.77 -1.01
C SER A 115 8.68 -69.31 -1.41
N ARG A 116 7.51 -68.76 -1.08
CA ARG A 116 7.15 -67.36 -1.29
C ARG A 116 7.97 -66.46 -0.38
N ASP A 117 8.07 -66.78 0.91
CA ASP A 117 8.83 -65.99 1.88
C ASP A 117 10.33 -66.02 1.57
N ARG A 118 10.87 -67.18 1.14
CA ARG A 118 12.24 -67.28 0.59
C ARG A 118 12.44 -66.42 -0.66
N TRP A 119 11.48 -66.43 -1.59
CA TRP A 119 11.56 -65.59 -2.79
C TRP A 119 11.53 -64.09 -2.45
N ILE A 120 10.71 -63.67 -1.49
CA ILE A 120 10.66 -62.28 -1.01
C ILE A 120 11.99 -61.88 -0.36
N ALA A 121 12.57 -62.75 0.47
CA ALA A 121 13.90 -62.52 1.04
C ALA A 121 14.98 -62.38 -0.05
N GLN A 122 14.91 -63.17 -1.12
CA GLN A 122 15.78 -63.03 -2.29
C GLN A 122 15.54 -61.74 -3.07
N LEU A 123 14.29 -61.26 -3.14
CA LEU A 123 13.94 -59.97 -3.74
C LEU A 123 14.55 -58.80 -2.95
N ALA A 124 14.52 -58.88 -1.61
CA ALA A 124 15.17 -57.90 -0.74
C ALA A 124 16.70 -57.94 -0.86
N ALA A 125 17.26 -59.14 -1.08
CA ALA A 125 18.70 -59.34 -1.27
C ALA A 125 19.19 -58.87 -2.66
N ASN A 126 20.49 -59.01 -2.93
CA ASN A 126 21.15 -58.61 -4.18
C ASN A 126 20.99 -59.63 -5.34
N VAL A 127 19.90 -60.38 -5.40
CA VAL A 127 19.66 -61.34 -6.48
C VAL A 127 19.24 -60.61 -7.78
N PRO A 128 19.75 -61.00 -8.96
CA PRO A 128 19.36 -60.40 -10.25
C PRO A 128 17.89 -60.67 -10.63
N LEU A 129 17.22 -59.64 -11.13
CA LEU A 129 15.80 -59.71 -11.54
C LEU A 129 15.53 -60.74 -12.65
N ARG A 130 16.51 -61.00 -13.54
CA ARG A 130 16.40 -62.01 -14.60
C ARG A 130 16.12 -63.41 -14.03
N THR A 131 16.70 -63.73 -12.87
CA THR A 131 16.50 -65.01 -12.19
C THR A 131 15.14 -65.04 -11.51
N LEU A 132 14.78 -63.98 -10.79
CA LEU A 132 13.53 -63.87 -10.04
C LEU A 132 12.29 -63.81 -10.94
N ALA A 133 12.41 -63.24 -12.15
CA ALA A 133 11.32 -63.15 -13.13
C ALA A 133 10.78 -64.52 -13.56
N LYS A 134 11.54 -65.60 -13.41
CA LYS A 134 11.10 -66.95 -13.80
C LYS A 134 10.10 -67.58 -12.81
N THR A 135 10.10 -67.12 -11.56
CA THR A 135 9.42 -67.79 -10.44
C THR A 135 8.66 -66.80 -9.55
N VAL A 136 8.05 -65.78 -10.15
CA VAL A 136 7.30 -64.76 -9.38
C VAL A 136 6.12 -65.42 -8.66
N PRO A 137 6.00 -65.31 -7.32
CA PRO A 137 4.97 -66.04 -6.59
C PRO A 137 3.57 -65.44 -6.80
N LYS A 138 2.56 -66.31 -6.97
CA LYS A 138 1.14 -65.94 -7.02
C LYS A 138 0.54 -65.83 -5.60
N GLY A 139 -0.44 -64.96 -5.42
CA GLY A 139 -1.17 -64.79 -4.14
C GLY A 139 -0.59 -63.75 -3.18
N VAL A 140 0.38 -62.95 -3.62
CA VAL A 140 0.84 -61.74 -2.92
C VAL A 140 0.29 -60.54 -3.69
N GLU A 141 -0.90 -60.09 -3.30
CA GLU A 141 -1.65 -59.06 -4.03
C GLU A 141 -2.20 -58.01 -3.08
N GLY A 142 -2.54 -56.84 -3.62
CA GLY A 142 -3.16 -55.76 -2.86
C GLY A 142 -2.32 -55.30 -1.66
N ILE A 143 -2.96 -55.20 -0.48
CA ILE A 143 -2.32 -54.75 0.77
C ILE A 143 -1.23 -55.73 1.21
N ASN A 144 -1.46 -57.04 1.08
CA ASN A 144 -0.47 -58.06 1.46
C ASN A 144 0.85 -57.90 0.70
N LEU A 145 0.82 -57.42 -0.56
CA LEU A 145 2.04 -57.09 -1.30
C LEU A 145 2.81 -55.95 -0.64
N LEU A 146 2.11 -54.89 -0.27
CA LEU A 146 2.70 -53.71 0.36
C LEU A 146 3.26 -54.06 1.75
N ASP A 147 2.53 -54.85 2.54
CA ASP A 147 2.99 -55.34 3.85
C ASP A 147 4.26 -56.16 3.73
N VAL A 148 4.29 -57.13 2.81
CA VAL A 148 5.44 -58.01 2.59
C VAL A 148 6.67 -57.21 2.18
N VAL A 149 6.51 -56.32 1.20
CA VAL A 149 7.59 -55.49 0.68
C VAL A 149 8.15 -54.54 1.75
N THR A 150 7.27 -54.03 2.62
CA THR A 150 7.62 -53.12 3.72
C THR A 150 8.31 -53.85 4.87
N ASN A 151 7.76 -54.99 5.29
CA ASN A 151 8.32 -55.82 6.38
C ASN A 151 9.72 -56.34 6.02
N HIS A 152 9.96 -56.71 4.76
CA HIS A 152 11.27 -57.15 4.28
C HIS A 152 12.19 -56.01 3.79
N LYS A 153 11.76 -54.74 3.89
CA LYS A 153 12.52 -53.55 3.48
C LYS A 153 13.11 -53.68 2.07
N VAL A 154 12.34 -54.20 1.13
CA VAL A 154 12.79 -54.47 -0.25
C VAL A 154 13.23 -53.15 -0.92
N PRO A 155 14.32 -53.07 -1.70
CA PRO A 155 14.68 -51.85 -2.41
C PRO A 155 13.54 -51.30 -3.29
N LEU A 156 13.29 -49.98 -3.26
CA LEU A 156 12.11 -49.34 -3.88
C LEU A 156 11.92 -49.67 -5.36
N ALA A 157 13.01 -49.74 -6.13
CA ALA A 157 12.96 -50.12 -7.55
C ALA A 157 12.52 -51.58 -7.74
N LYS A 158 13.00 -52.51 -6.90
CA LYS A 158 12.61 -53.93 -6.95
C LYS A 158 11.18 -54.14 -6.46
N ALA A 159 10.78 -53.42 -5.42
CA ALA A 159 9.40 -53.37 -4.93
C ALA A 159 8.45 -52.91 -6.04
N THR A 160 8.77 -51.80 -6.71
CA THR A 160 7.97 -51.25 -7.80
C THR A 160 7.93 -52.18 -9.01
N TRP A 161 9.05 -52.82 -9.34
CA TRP A 161 9.09 -53.87 -10.37
C TRP A 161 8.15 -55.03 -10.04
N PHE A 162 8.16 -55.52 -8.79
CA PHE A 162 7.27 -56.59 -8.35
C PHE A 162 5.79 -56.15 -8.41
N THR A 163 5.48 -54.93 -7.94
CA THR A 163 4.14 -54.33 -8.08
C THR A 163 3.70 -54.25 -9.54
N LYS A 164 4.58 -53.83 -10.47
CA LYS A 164 4.27 -53.76 -11.91
C LYS A 164 3.98 -55.14 -12.50
N ILE A 165 4.74 -56.18 -12.12
CA ILE A 165 4.51 -57.56 -12.59
C ILE A 165 3.21 -58.14 -12.06
N VAL A 166 2.92 -57.96 -10.78
CA VAL A 166 1.64 -58.41 -10.21
C VAL A 166 0.50 -57.65 -10.87
N GLY A 167 0.64 -56.34 -11.04
CA GLY A 167 -0.38 -55.50 -11.65
C GLY A 167 -0.66 -55.82 -13.12
N ILE A 168 0.36 -56.04 -13.95
CA ILE A 168 0.16 -56.39 -15.36
C ILE A 168 -0.46 -57.79 -15.51
N ASN A 169 -0.06 -58.77 -14.67
CA ASN A 169 -0.69 -60.10 -14.65
C ASN A 169 -2.17 -60.03 -14.24
N LEU A 170 -2.51 -59.21 -13.25
CA LEU A 170 -3.89 -58.95 -12.85
C LEU A 170 -4.70 -58.26 -13.94
N ARG A 171 -4.08 -57.30 -14.64
CA ARG A 171 -4.72 -56.58 -15.75
C ARG A 171 -5.01 -57.51 -16.93
N THR A 172 -4.09 -58.41 -17.25
CA THR A 172 -4.28 -59.42 -18.30
C THR A 172 -5.33 -60.47 -17.91
N ALA A 173 -5.40 -60.85 -16.64
CA ALA A 173 -6.39 -61.82 -16.16
C ALA A 173 -7.81 -61.23 -16.10
N ASN A 174 -7.95 -60.00 -15.57
CA ASN A 174 -9.26 -59.40 -15.25
C ASN A 174 -9.79 -58.42 -16.30
N ARG A 175 -9.05 -58.14 -17.39
CA ARG A 175 -9.38 -57.14 -18.44
C ARG A 175 -9.80 -55.76 -17.87
N ASN A 176 -9.29 -55.41 -16.69
CA ASN A 176 -9.69 -54.18 -16.01
C ASN A 176 -8.85 -52.99 -16.50
N ASN A 177 -9.52 -51.99 -17.08
CA ASN A 177 -8.86 -50.77 -17.54
C ASN A 177 -8.62 -49.74 -16.42
N GLU A 178 -9.21 -49.92 -15.23
CA GLU A 178 -9.12 -48.99 -14.10
C GLU A 178 -8.14 -49.44 -13.00
N TYR A 179 -7.17 -50.28 -13.33
CA TYR A 179 -6.23 -50.85 -12.36
C TYR A 179 -5.53 -49.80 -11.49
N THR A 180 -5.06 -48.69 -12.06
CA THR A 180 -4.37 -47.61 -11.33
C THR A 180 -5.26 -46.96 -10.26
N LYS A 181 -6.56 -46.78 -10.53
CA LYS A 181 -7.50 -46.20 -9.55
C LYS A 181 -7.70 -47.16 -8.38
N ASN A 182 -7.91 -48.44 -8.68
CA ASN A 182 -8.08 -49.48 -7.66
C ASN A 182 -6.80 -49.65 -6.84
N TRP A 183 -5.64 -49.65 -7.49
CA TRP A 183 -4.34 -49.70 -6.82
C TRP A 183 -4.14 -48.51 -5.89
N THR A 184 -4.49 -47.29 -6.34
CA THR A 184 -4.44 -46.09 -5.51
C THR A 184 -5.32 -46.23 -4.27
N SER A 185 -6.54 -46.80 -4.41
CA SER A 185 -7.41 -47.06 -3.26
C SER A 185 -6.81 -48.07 -2.29
N THR A 186 -6.24 -49.17 -2.80
CA THR A 186 -5.55 -50.17 -1.97
C THR A 186 -4.36 -49.56 -1.24
N PHE A 187 -3.58 -48.74 -1.93
CA PHE A 187 -2.42 -48.06 -1.38
C PHE A 187 -2.82 -47.06 -0.28
N ASN A 188 -3.91 -46.30 -0.49
CA ASN A 188 -4.47 -45.41 0.51
C ASN A 188 -4.89 -46.17 1.78
N THR A 189 -5.59 -47.30 1.64
CA THR A 189 -5.98 -48.14 2.78
C THR A 189 -4.74 -48.67 3.53
N PHE A 190 -3.71 -49.11 2.82
CA PHE A 190 -2.44 -49.52 3.41
C PHE A 190 -1.77 -48.38 4.18
N MET A 191 -1.65 -47.19 3.60
CA MET A 191 -1.08 -46.03 4.30
C MET A 191 -1.89 -45.65 5.54
N GLN A 192 -3.22 -45.77 5.48
CA GLN A 192 -4.06 -45.52 6.65
C GLN A 192 -3.82 -46.55 7.77
N GLN A 193 -3.64 -47.83 7.44
CA GLN A 193 -3.29 -48.87 8.41
C GLN A 193 -1.91 -48.61 9.00
N GLN A 194 -0.90 -48.36 8.17
CA GLN A 194 0.46 -48.06 8.64
C GLN A 194 0.54 -46.82 9.54
N SER A 195 -0.32 -45.82 9.32
CA SER A 195 -0.38 -44.64 10.21
C SER A 195 -0.82 -44.96 11.64
N ARG A 196 -1.50 -46.10 11.86
CA ARG A 196 -2.01 -46.56 13.16
C ARG A 196 -1.05 -47.52 13.87
N ASP A 197 -0.09 -48.11 13.17
CA ASP A 197 0.84 -49.09 13.71
C ASP A 197 2.07 -48.44 14.41
N TYR A 198 2.25 -47.12 14.23
CA TYR A 198 3.29 -46.27 14.85
C TYR A 198 4.75 -46.70 14.67
N ASP A 199 5.07 -47.59 13.72
CA ASP A 199 6.44 -47.95 13.40
C ASP A 199 7.10 -46.89 12.50
N PRO A 200 8.08 -46.10 13.00
CA PRO A 200 8.65 -44.99 12.24
C PRO A 200 9.44 -45.44 11.01
N GLU A 201 10.09 -46.61 11.07
CA GLU A 201 10.89 -47.12 9.95
C GLU A 201 9.99 -47.64 8.82
N LYS A 202 8.93 -48.37 9.19
CA LYS A 202 7.92 -48.82 8.21
C LYS A 202 7.17 -47.66 7.61
N TRP A 203 6.80 -46.65 8.39
CA TRP A 203 6.18 -45.43 7.86
C TRP A 203 7.11 -44.73 6.87
N ARG A 204 8.38 -44.54 7.24
CA ARG A 204 9.38 -43.90 6.38
C ARG A 204 9.50 -44.63 5.04
N TYR A 205 9.64 -45.95 5.09
CA TYR A 205 9.70 -46.79 3.90
C TYR A 205 8.43 -46.68 3.06
N SER A 206 7.25 -46.73 3.69
CA SER A 206 5.95 -46.68 3.01
C SER A 206 5.72 -45.36 2.28
N VAL A 207 6.09 -44.21 2.88
CA VAL A 207 6.01 -42.91 2.20
C VAL A 207 7.01 -42.81 1.05
N MET A 208 8.24 -43.31 1.22
CA MET A 208 9.22 -43.33 0.13
C MET A 208 8.76 -44.22 -1.03
N LEU A 209 8.14 -45.37 -0.72
CA LEU A 209 7.52 -46.24 -1.71
C LEU A 209 6.35 -45.55 -2.41
N ALA A 210 5.50 -44.84 -1.65
CA ALA A 210 4.40 -44.05 -2.19
C ALA A 210 4.90 -43.02 -3.20
N LYS A 211 5.95 -42.27 -2.84
CA LYS A 211 6.56 -41.26 -3.70
C LYS A 211 7.16 -41.88 -4.96
N TRP A 212 7.89 -42.99 -4.81
CA TRP A 212 8.47 -43.70 -5.94
C TRP A 212 7.40 -44.23 -6.91
N GLN A 213 6.35 -44.86 -6.39
CA GLN A 213 5.26 -45.38 -7.22
C GLN A 213 4.44 -44.26 -7.86
N PHE A 214 4.30 -43.12 -7.19
CA PHE A 214 3.68 -41.92 -7.76
C PHE A 214 4.49 -41.38 -8.94
N ASP A 215 5.81 -41.25 -8.79
CA ASP A 215 6.70 -40.76 -9.85
C ASP A 215 6.72 -41.70 -11.08
N GLU A 216 6.50 -43.00 -10.86
CA GLU A 216 6.36 -44.02 -11.90
C GLU A 216 4.93 -44.10 -12.50
N GLY A 217 4.01 -43.24 -12.06
CA GLY A 217 2.64 -43.17 -12.57
C GLY A 217 1.73 -44.35 -12.16
N LEU A 218 2.10 -45.11 -11.12
CA LEU A 218 1.28 -46.21 -10.60
C LEU A 218 0.22 -45.75 -9.60
N VAL A 219 0.43 -44.61 -8.95
CA VAL A 219 -0.48 -44.00 -7.99
C VAL A 219 -0.99 -42.69 -8.57
N ASP A 220 -2.31 -42.49 -8.53
CA ASP A 220 -2.98 -41.30 -9.09
C ASP A 220 -2.78 -40.06 -8.19
N THR A 221 -2.91 -38.86 -8.77
CA THR A 221 -2.81 -37.55 -8.07
C THR A 221 -3.87 -37.36 -6.98
N ARG A 222 -4.89 -38.23 -6.94
CA ARG A 222 -5.90 -38.29 -5.86
C ARG A 222 -5.27 -38.51 -4.49
N ILE A 223 -4.10 -39.16 -4.41
CA ILE A 223 -3.40 -39.38 -3.15
C ILE A 223 -3.08 -38.06 -2.43
N LEU A 224 -2.80 -36.97 -3.18
CA LEU A 224 -2.47 -35.66 -2.61
C LEU A 224 -3.67 -35.11 -1.81
N ARG A 225 -4.83 -35.00 -2.44
CA ARG A 225 -6.06 -34.54 -1.75
C ARG A 225 -6.41 -35.45 -0.59
N TRP A 226 -6.34 -36.77 -0.79
CA TRP A 226 -6.62 -37.75 0.25
C TRP A 226 -5.71 -37.59 1.47
N THR A 227 -4.41 -37.30 1.28
CA THR A 227 -3.51 -37.05 2.43
C THR A 227 -3.85 -35.78 3.19
N LEU A 228 -4.36 -34.73 2.53
CA LEU A 228 -4.84 -33.52 3.22
C LEU A 228 -6.13 -33.78 4.02
N GLU A 229 -7.04 -34.60 3.48
CA GLU A 229 -8.24 -35.04 4.20
C GLU A 229 -7.89 -35.85 5.46
N ASN A 230 -6.90 -36.76 5.37
CA ASN A 230 -6.43 -37.50 6.54
C ASN A 230 -5.65 -36.61 7.53
N LEU A 231 -4.89 -35.63 7.05
CA LEU A 231 -4.26 -34.63 7.91
C LEU A 231 -5.34 -33.84 8.69
N ASP A 232 -6.41 -33.41 8.04
CA ASP A 232 -7.52 -32.68 8.70
C ASP A 232 -8.29 -33.55 9.71
N LEU A 233 -8.45 -34.85 9.44
CA LEU A 233 -9.12 -35.78 10.36
C LEU A 233 -8.23 -36.30 11.49
N SER A 234 -6.90 -36.19 11.37
CA SER A 234 -5.96 -36.75 12.33
C SER A 234 -5.96 -36.04 13.69
N ASP A 235 -5.69 -36.78 14.78
CA ASP A 235 -5.47 -36.16 16.09
C ASP A 235 -4.19 -35.28 16.06
N PRO A 236 -4.10 -34.26 16.93
CA PRO A 236 -2.92 -33.37 16.98
C PRO A 236 -1.57 -34.09 17.12
N TRP A 237 -1.56 -35.27 17.74
CA TRP A 237 -0.36 -36.12 17.88
C TRP A 237 0.08 -36.76 16.57
N HIS A 238 -0.86 -37.19 15.73
CA HIS A 238 -0.57 -37.84 14.44
C HIS A 238 -0.34 -36.86 13.31
N ALA A 239 -0.68 -35.58 13.50
CA ALA A 239 -0.46 -34.54 12.51
C ALA A 239 1.00 -34.49 12.03
N ALA A 240 1.98 -34.75 12.90
CA ALA A 240 3.40 -34.76 12.53
C ALA A 240 3.74 -35.84 11.48
N ILE A 241 3.11 -37.02 11.58
CA ILE A 241 3.33 -38.16 10.68
C ILE A 241 2.80 -37.82 9.29
N TRP A 242 1.60 -37.24 9.22
CA TRP A 242 0.97 -36.78 7.98
C TRP A 242 1.67 -35.56 7.38
N LEU A 243 2.15 -34.62 8.20
CA LEU A 243 2.97 -33.49 7.73
C LEU A 243 4.26 -33.95 7.07
N TRP A 244 4.90 -34.99 7.60
CA TRP A 244 6.08 -35.56 6.96
C TRP A 244 5.74 -36.19 5.60
N PHE A 245 4.60 -36.89 5.48
CA PHE A 245 4.09 -37.35 4.19
C PHE A 245 3.93 -36.18 3.22
N VAL A 246 3.20 -35.13 3.63
CA VAL A 246 2.97 -33.92 2.82
C VAL A 246 4.29 -33.29 2.36
N GLN A 247 5.28 -33.23 3.24
CA GLN A 247 6.59 -32.66 2.95
C GLN A 247 7.31 -33.40 1.79
N GLN A 248 7.17 -34.73 1.68
CA GLN A 248 7.75 -35.49 0.56
C GLN A 248 7.09 -35.19 -0.80
N PHE A 249 5.85 -34.68 -0.78
CA PHE A 249 5.07 -34.35 -1.98
C PHE A 249 4.94 -32.83 -2.21
N LEU A 250 5.70 -31.99 -1.50
CA LEU A 250 5.54 -30.52 -1.52
C LEU A 250 5.62 -29.93 -2.93
N ALA A 251 6.53 -30.43 -3.78
CA ALA A 251 6.68 -29.99 -5.16
C ALA A 251 5.43 -30.25 -6.02
N GLU A 252 4.68 -31.31 -5.71
CA GLU A 252 3.45 -31.68 -6.41
C GLU A 252 2.28 -30.80 -5.96
N TYR A 253 2.22 -30.44 -4.68
CA TYR A 253 1.26 -29.45 -4.18
C TYR A 253 1.44 -28.08 -4.83
N GLN A 254 2.69 -27.65 -5.04
CA GLN A 254 3.00 -26.36 -5.68
C GLN A 254 2.52 -26.26 -7.13
N ARG A 255 2.36 -27.40 -7.84
CA ARG A 255 1.82 -27.43 -9.22
C ARG A 255 0.33 -27.07 -9.29
N SER A 256 -0.40 -27.18 -8.17
CA SER A 256 -1.84 -26.92 -8.13
C SER A 256 -2.21 -25.89 -7.05
N ARG A 257 -2.67 -24.72 -7.51
CA ARG A 257 -3.14 -23.63 -6.62
C ARG A 257 -4.23 -24.07 -5.65
N THR A 258 -5.14 -24.95 -6.07
CA THR A 258 -6.25 -25.43 -5.23
C THR A 258 -5.74 -26.32 -4.10
N LEU A 259 -4.87 -27.29 -4.41
CA LEU A 259 -4.29 -28.18 -3.41
C LEU A 259 -3.35 -27.43 -2.46
N MET A 260 -2.58 -26.47 -2.96
CA MET A 260 -1.71 -25.63 -2.13
C MET A 260 -2.52 -24.79 -1.14
N ARG A 261 -3.64 -24.19 -1.58
CA ARG A 261 -4.55 -23.46 -0.68
C ARG A 261 -5.22 -24.36 0.34
N LEU A 262 -5.67 -25.55 -0.08
CA LEU A 262 -6.23 -26.55 0.83
C LEU A 262 -5.21 -26.92 1.91
N LEU A 263 -3.95 -27.17 1.54
CA LEU A 263 -2.88 -27.46 2.47
C LEU A 263 -2.64 -26.32 3.47
N ILE A 264 -2.59 -25.06 2.99
CA ILE A 264 -2.44 -23.89 3.86
C ILE A 264 -3.60 -23.81 4.86
N GLU A 265 -4.84 -23.98 4.39
CA GLU A 265 -6.04 -23.95 5.23
C GLU A 265 -6.05 -25.09 6.26
N THR A 266 -5.70 -26.32 5.88
CA THR A 266 -5.60 -27.46 6.81
C THR A 266 -4.52 -27.23 7.88
N ILE A 267 -3.34 -26.69 7.51
CA ILE A 267 -2.28 -26.33 8.46
C ILE A 267 -2.78 -25.26 9.44
N LEU A 268 -3.44 -24.21 8.94
CA LEU A 268 -3.95 -23.11 9.76
C LEU A 268 -5.03 -23.57 10.73
N LYS A 269 -5.97 -24.39 10.27
CA LYS A 269 -7.02 -25.00 11.09
C LYS A 269 -6.42 -25.83 12.22
N LYS A 270 -5.50 -26.76 11.92
CA LYS A 270 -4.82 -27.57 12.94
C LYS A 270 -4.01 -26.74 13.93
N LEU A 271 -3.32 -25.72 13.43
CA LEU A 271 -2.55 -24.83 14.28
C LEU A 271 -3.46 -24.03 15.23
N GLN A 272 -4.61 -23.56 14.75
CA GLN A 272 -5.61 -22.88 15.57
C GLN A 272 -6.20 -23.81 16.65
N ASP A 273 -6.58 -25.04 16.28
CA ASP A 273 -7.15 -26.02 17.22
C ASP A 273 -6.19 -26.35 18.37
N ILE A 274 -4.88 -26.42 18.08
CA ILE A 274 -3.85 -26.66 19.11
C ILE A 274 -3.63 -25.41 19.97
N ILE A 275 -3.56 -24.21 19.37
CA ILE A 275 -3.32 -22.95 20.09
C ILE A 275 -4.48 -22.60 21.02
N GLN A 276 -5.72 -22.91 20.66
CA GLN A 276 -6.89 -22.68 21.52
C GLN A 276 -6.86 -23.52 22.81
N ASN A 277 -6.06 -24.59 22.87
CA ASN A 277 -5.95 -25.50 24.01
C ASN A 277 -4.57 -25.42 24.68
N PRO A 278 -4.36 -24.55 25.69
CA PRO A 278 -3.03 -24.28 26.24
C PRO A 278 -2.31 -25.49 26.88
N VAL A 279 -3.06 -26.49 27.35
CA VAL A 279 -2.50 -27.75 27.89
C VAL A 279 -1.89 -28.62 26.78
N LEU A 280 -2.42 -28.54 25.56
CA LEU A 280 -1.91 -29.27 24.40
C LEU A 280 -0.66 -28.59 23.83
N VAL A 281 -0.59 -27.25 23.85
CA VAL A 281 0.56 -26.48 23.33
C VAL A 281 1.87 -26.87 24.01
N THR A 282 1.88 -27.04 25.33
CA THR A 282 3.10 -27.41 26.08
C THR A 282 3.55 -28.84 25.80
N LYS A 283 2.61 -29.76 25.58
CA LYS A 283 2.88 -31.17 25.27
C LYS A 283 3.23 -31.42 23.80
N LEU A 284 2.74 -30.59 22.88
CA LEU A 284 2.89 -30.71 21.43
C LEU A 284 3.80 -29.64 20.80
N ASP A 285 4.70 -29.04 21.58
CA ASP A 285 5.58 -27.95 21.13
C ASP A 285 6.35 -28.29 19.84
N PHE A 286 6.80 -29.54 19.70
CA PHE A 286 7.44 -30.03 18.48
C PHE A 286 6.52 -29.96 17.24
N VAL A 287 5.27 -30.41 17.37
CA VAL A 287 4.29 -30.41 16.27
C VAL A 287 3.91 -28.98 15.90
N VAL A 288 3.72 -28.11 16.90
CA VAL A 288 3.46 -26.68 16.70
C VAL A 288 4.62 -26.04 15.93
N LYS A 289 5.87 -26.34 16.30
CA LYS A 289 7.07 -25.86 15.57
C LYS A 289 7.11 -26.38 14.13
N MET A 290 6.77 -27.65 13.88
CA MET A 290 6.71 -28.20 12.53
C MET A 290 5.66 -27.48 11.66
N LEU A 291 4.45 -27.29 12.19
CA LEU A 291 3.36 -26.58 11.50
C LEU A 291 3.76 -25.13 11.18
N LYS A 292 4.30 -24.41 12.18
CA LYS A 292 4.78 -23.01 12.01
C LYS A 292 5.90 -22.93 10.97
N ASN A 293 6.90 -23.81 11.04
CA ASN A 293 8.02 -23.84 10.11
C ASN A 293 7.56 -24.15 8.67
N MET A 294 6.64 -25.09 8.50
CA MET A 294 6.06 -25.41 7.20
C MET A 294 5.29 -24.22 6.64
N LEU A 295 4.44 -23.57 7.44
CA LEU A 295 3.69 -22.38 7.05
C LEU A 295 4.61 -21.23 6.65
N GLN A 296 5.65 -20.95 7.44
CA GLN A 296 6.64 -19.91 7.14
C GLN A 296 7.43 -20.20 5.85
N THR A 297 7.79 -21.48 5.62
CA THR A 297 8.51 -21.90 4.41
C THR A 297 7.63 -21.74 3.17
N LEU A 298 6.37 -22.18 3.26
CA LEU A 298 5.36 -22.02 2.20
C LEU A 298 5.10 -20.55 1.88
N PHE A 299 5.02 -19.70 2.91
CA PHE A 299 4.81 -18.27 2.78
C PHE A 299 5.95 -17.56 2.04
N LEU A 300 7.19 -17.97 2.30
CA LEU A 300 8.37 -17.44 1.62
C LEU A 300 8.50 -17.95 0.18
N ALA A 301 8.19 -19.22 -0.05
CA ALA A 301 8.29 -19.84 -1.37
C ALA A 301 7.20 -19.34 -2.34
N THR A 302 5.95 -19.22 -1.86
CA THR A 302 4.78 -18.89 -2.69
C THR A 302 3.81 -17.94 -1.96
N PRO A 303 4.16 -16.64 -1.83
CA PRO A 303 3.33 -15.67 -1.10
C PRO A 303 1.94 -15.46 -1.71
N ASP A 304 1.82 -15.50 -3.05
CA ASP A 304 0.54 -15.26 -3.74
C ASP A 304 -0.57 -16.28 -3.39
N MET A 305 -0.20 -17.46 -2.89
CA MET A 305 -1.15 -18.51 -2.49
C MET A 305 -1.97 -18.10 -1.26
N PHE A 306 -1.43 -17.18 -0.44
CA PHE A 306 -2.07 -16.63 0.76
C PHE A 306 -3.02 -15.46 0.45
N VAL A 307 -3.15 -15.05 -0.81
CA VAL A 307 -4.25 -14.16 -1.23
C VAL A 307 -5.53 -14.99 -1.28
N PHE A 308 -6.13 -15.24 -0.12
CA PHE A 308 -7.32 -16.07 0.06
C PHE A 308 -8.26 -15.38 1.07
N PRO A 309 -9.19 -14.52 0.62
CA PRO A 309 -9.96 -13.63 1.48
C PRO A 309 -10.76 -14.32 2.59
N VAL A 310 -11.46 -15.41 2.28
CA VAL A 310 -12.27 -16.16 3.26
C VAL A 310 -11.40 -16.71 4.39
N CYS A 311 -10.33 -17.41 4.05
CA CYS A 311 -9.36 -17.93 5.02
C CYS A 311 -8.63 -16.80 5.76
N TRP A 312 -8.28 -15.72 5.08
CA TRP A 312 -7.64 -14.56 5.70
C TRP A 312 -8.51 -13.96 6.81
N ASN A 313 -9.80 -13.75 6.55
CA ASN A 313 -10.71 -13.18 7.55
C ASN A 313 -10.84 -14.06 8.80
N THR A 314 -10.76 -15.38 8.64
CA THR A 314 -10.81 -16.35 9.75
C THR A 314 -9.50 -16.42 10.55
N TYR A 315 -8.34 -16.39 9.87
CA TYR A 315 -7.04 -16.72 10.47
C TYR A 315 -6.05 -15.53 10.55
N LYS A 316 -6.46 -14.28 10.26
CA LYS A 316 -5.58 -13.10 10.18
C LYS A 316 -4.67 -12.89 11.40
N ASP A 317 -5.21 -13.07 12.61
CA ASP A 317 -4.50 -12.81 13.86
C ASP A 317 -3.45 -13.91 14.10
N LEU A 318 -3.82 -15.17 13.82
CA LEU A 318 -2.91 -16.31 13.88
C LEU A 318 -1.78 -16.20 12.84
N LEU A 319 -2.11 -15.75 11.62
CA LEU A 319 -1.13 -15.46 10.58
C LEU A 319 -0.17 -14.34 10.99
N GLN A 320 -0.66 -13.29 11.66
CA GLN A 320 0.18 -12.23 12.20
C GLN A 320 1.16 -12.78 13.23
N THR A 321 0.67 -13.56 14.20
CA THR A 321 1.51 -14.10 15.26
C THR A 321 2.58 -15.05 14.72
N VAL A 322 2.22 -15.95 13.80
CA VAL A 322 3.13 -16.98 13.27
C VAL A 322 4.14 -16.41 12.26
N LEU A 323 3.75 -15.42 11.45
CA LEU A 323 4.61 -14.89 10.38
C LEU A 323 5.47 -13.70 10.82
N VAL A 324 4.98 -12.88 11.76
CA VAL A 324 5.58 -11.60 12.17
C VAL A 324 6.12 -11.63 13.62
N GLU A 325 5.31 -12.11 14.57
CA GLU A 325 5.59 -11.93 16.01
C GLU A 325 6.56 -12.98 16.58
N GLU A 326 6.43 -14.25 16.18
CA GLU A 326 7.24 -15.34 16.73
C GLU A 326 8.49 -15.67 15.89
N SER A 327 9.66 -15.64 16.53
CA SER A 327 10.87 -16.30 16.05
C SER A 327 11.11 -17.57 16.86
N PRO A 328 11.07 -18.78 16.27
CA PRO A 328 11.59 -19.94 16.96
C PRO A 328 13.12 -19.83 17.01
N ILE A 329 13.65 -19.80 18.24
CA ILE A 329 14.99 -20.25 18.62
C ILE A 329 16.14 -19.23 18.43
N LYS A 330 16.95 -19.14 19.50
CA LYS A 330 18.08 -18.25 19.77
C LYS A 330 19.40 -18.61 19.05
N PHE A 331 19.40 -19.31 17.93
CA PHE A 331 20.65 -19.65 17.24
C PHE A 331 20.66 -19.22 15.77
N GLU A 332 21.78 -18.60 15.38
CA GLU A 332 22.19 -18.07 14.09
C GLU A 332 21.64 -16.69 13.66
N ALA A 333 22.48 -15.70 13.96
CA ALA A 333 22.36 -14.30 13.62
C ALA A 333 22.49 -14.05 12.10
N ILE A 334 21.81 -13.01 11.61
CA ILE A 334 21.85 -12.43 10.25
C ILE A 334 20.94 -13.13 9.23
N LEU A 335 21.10 -14.42 8.92
CA LEU A 335 20.26 -15.13 7.91
C LEU A 335 18.77 -15.18 8.32
N SER A 336 18.50 -15.44 9.60
CA SER A 336 17.15 -15.41 10.19
C SER A 336 16.50 -14.01 10.13
N LYS A 337 17.32 -12.94 10.20
CA LYS A 337 16.83 -11.55 10.22
C LYS A 337 16.36 -11.07 8.84
N ASN A 338 17.08 -11.43 7.79
CA ASN A 338 16.68 -11.13 6.41
C ASN A 338 15.42 -11.90 6.01
N MET A 339 15.36 -13.18 6.40
CA MET A 339 14.18 -14.02 6.15
C MET A 339 12.95 -13.48 6.89
N LYS A 340 13.10 -13.01 8.13
CA LYS A 340 12.03 -12.35 8.88
C LYS A 340 11.55 -11.06 8.22
N ARG A 341 12.46 -10.17 7.81
CA ARG A 341 12.12 -8.93 7.08
C ARG A 341 11.36 -9.22 5.78
N GLN A 342 11.76 -10.28 5.06
CA GLN A 342 11.09 -10.67 3.83
C GLN A 342 9.66 -11.19 4.11
N ARG A 343 9.46 -11.97 5.18
CA ARG A 343 8.12 -12.38 5.62
C ARG A 343 7.25 -11.19 6.00
N GLU A 344 7.79 -10.24 6.78
CA GLU A 344 7.06 -9.02 7.16
C GLU A 344 6.61 -8.22 5.91
N ARG A 345 7.49 -8.08 4.91
CA ARG A 345 7.18 -7.40 3.66
C ARG A 345 6.10 -8.13 2.85
N TYR A 346 6.20 -9.45 2.71
CA TYR A 346 5.18 -10.24 2.02
C TYR A 346 3.85 -10.23 2.77
N TYR A 347 3.88 -10.23 4.11
CA TYR A 347 2.68 -10.15 4.94
C TYR A 347 1.91 -8.85 4.69
N GLU A 348 2.59 -7.70 4.69
CA GLU A 348 1.92 -6.43 4.38
C GLU A 348 1.35 -6.39 2.96
N LEU A 349 2.06 -6.94 1.96
CA LEU A 349 1.55 -7.03 0.59
C LEU A 349 0.29 -7.90 0.49
N ILE A 350 0.28 -9.07 1.14
CA ILE A 350 -0.85 -10.00 1.10
C ILE A 350 -2.03 -9.47 1.91
N ARG A 351 -1.76 -8.86 3.06
CA ARG A 351 -2.77 -8.18 3.89
C ARG A 351 -3.51 -7.13 3.08
N VAL A 352 -2.79 -6.22 2.43
CA VAL A 352 -3.40 -5.18 1.59
C VAL A 352 -4.25 -5.80 0.49
N ARG A 353 -3.79 -6.90 -0.13
CA ARG A 353 -4.54 -7.58 -1.21
C ARG A 353 -5.79 -8.30 -0.71
N ASN A 354 -5.76 -8.95 0.45
CA ASN A 354 -6.92 -9.64 1.01
C ASN A 354 -7.96 -8.67 1.59
N GLU A 355 -7.52 -7.61 2.26
CA GLU A 355 -8.41 -6.58 2.82
C GLU A 355 -9.18 -5.80 1.73
N VAL A 356 -8.77 -5.88 0.46
CA VAL A 356 -9.52 -5.35 -0.70
C VAL A 356 -10.81 -6.14 -0.98
N PHE A 357 -10.83 -7.44 -0.67
CA PHE A 357 -11.95 -8.34 -0.96
C PHE A 357 -12.93 -8.50 0.21
N ASP A 358 -12.75 -7.75 1.30
CA ASP A 358 -13.64 -7.80 2.46
C ASP A 358 -14.92 -7.00 2.18
N GLU A 359 -15.95 -7.71 1.69
CA GLU A 359 -17.18 -7.15 1.10
C GLU A 359 -17.98 -6.24 2.05
N GLN A 360 -17.79 -6.35 3.37
CA GLN A 360 -18.46 -5.47 4.36
C GLN A 360 -18.01 -4.00 4.30
N LYS A 361 -17.04 -3.65 3.44
CA LYS A 361 -16.63 -2.25 3.16
C LYS A 361 -16.87 -1.82 1.70
N THR A 362 -17.52 -2.64 0.88
CA THR A 362 -17.46 -2.52 -0.61
C THR A 362 -18.56 -1.73 -1.30
N ASP A 363 -19.57 -1.20 -0.61
CA ASP A 363 -20.68 -0.51 -1.31
C ASP A 363 -20.40 0.94 -1.75
N CYS A 364 -19.21 1.49 -1.52
CA CYS A 364 -18.86 2.85 -1.98
C CYS A 364 -17.62 2.93 -2.90
N ILE A 365 -17.04 1.79 -3.30
CA ILE A 365 -15.69 1.73 -3.91
C ILE A 365 -15.74 1.04 -5.27
N ARG A 366 -16.40 1.64 -6.26
CA ARG A 366 -16.13 1.31 -7.68
C ARG A 366 -15.61 2.54 -8.39
N LYS A 367 -14.31 2.48 -8.72
CA LYS A 367 -13.45 3.45 -9.46
C LYS A 367 -12.61 4.44 -8.63
N ARG A 368 -11.87 4.00 -7.60
CA ARG A 368 -10.81 4.83 -7.01
C ARG A 368 -9.52 4.07 -6.72
N SER A 369 -8.38 4.65 -7.08
CA SER A 369 -7.03 4.09 -6.94
C SER A 369 -6.65 3.87 -5.46
N GLU A 370 -5.70 2.98 -5.15
CA GLU A 370 -5.24 2.70 -3.77
C GLU A 370 -4.80 3.98 -3.02
N ARG A 371 -4.24 4.94 -3.76
CA ARG A 371 -3.90 6.29 -3.26
C ARG A 371 -5.15 7.06 -2.85
N GLU A 372 -6.20 7.04 -3.66
CA GLU A 372 -7.46 7.72 -3.35
C GLU A 372 -8.17 7.11 -2.15
N ILE A 373 -8.06 5.79 -1.91
CA ILE A 373 -8.63 5.15 -0.71
C ILE A 373 -7.86 5.58 0.55
N LYS A 374 -6.53 5.65 0.50
CA LYS A 374 -5.71 6.21 1.60
C LYS A 374 -6.05 7.69 1.84
N ASN A 375 -6.16 8.48 0.77
CA ASN A 375 -6.55 9.88 0.85
C ASN A 375 -7.95 10.04 1.46
N LEU A 376 -8.92 9.20 1.08
CA LEU A 376 -10.28 9.19 1.66
C LEU A 376 -10.26 8.81 3.14
N LYS A 377 -9.46 7.82 3.55
CA LYS A 377 -9.29 7.49 4.98
C LYS A 377 -8.74 8.67 5.76
N MET A 378 -7.74 9.37 5.22
CA MET A 378 -7.15 10.55 5.85
C MET A 378 -8.13 11.73 5.92
N ILE A 379 -8.88 11.95 4.84
CA ILE A 379 -9.96 12.95 4.79
C ILE A 379 -11.07 12.61 5.79
N ASN A 380 -11.47 11.34 5.90
CA ASN A 380 -12.44 10.89 6.90
C ASN A 380 -11.92 11.04 8.33
N LEU A 381 -10.61 10.97 8.57
CA LEU A 381 -10.02 11.29 9.87
C LEU A 381 -10.13 12.79 10.18
N LEU A 382 -9.93 13.66 9.17
CA LEU A 382 -10.08 15.11 9.31
C LEU A 382 -11.55 15.52 9.51
N ASP A 383 -12.48 14.88 8.80
CA ASP A 383 -13.93 15.14 8.93
C ASP A 383 -14.49 14.71 10.30
N LYS A 384 -13.81 13.80 11.01
CA LYS A 384 -14.17 13.36 12.37
C LYS A 384 -13.67 14.29 13.48
N ILE A 385 -12.97 15.37 13.14
CA ILE A 385 -12.48 16.33 14.13
C ILE A 385 -13.67 17.15 14.64
N GLY A 386 -14.03 16.90 15.91
CA GLY A 386 -15.14 17.54 16.61
C GLY A 386 -14.67 18.47 17.73
N THR A 387 -15.61 18.90 18.58
CA THR A 387 -15.39 19.93 19.62
C THR A 387 -14.55 19.48 20.82
N ASN A 388 -14.30 18.17 20.99
CA ASN A 388 -13.58 17.57 22.12
C ASN A 388 -12.36 16.73 21.70
N THR A 389 -11.79 16.97 20.52
CA THR A 389 -10.62 16.21 20.07
C THR A 389 -9.33 16.76 20.65
N ASP A 390 -8.53 15.89 21.27
CA ASP A 390 -7.15 16.22 21.62
C ASP A 390 -6.31 16.33 20.34
N TYR A 391 -5.90 17.56 20.01
CA TYR A 391 -5.11 17.85 18.82
C TYR A 391 -3.72 17.22 18.87
N GLN A 392 -3.14 16.98 20.06
CA GLN A 392 -1.81 16.39 20.17
C GLN A 392 -1.83 14.91 19.77
N SER A 393 -2.73 14.12 20.34
CA SER A 393 -2.90 12.72 19.93
C SER A 393 -3.37 12.60 18.47
N PHE A 394 -4.19 13.53 17.98
CA PHE A 394 -4.57 13.57 16.57
C PHE A 394 -3.36 13.77 15.65
N VAL A 395 -2.51 14.77 15.90
CA VAL A 395 -1.29 15.04 15.12
C VAL A 395 -0.37 13.81 15.13
N ALA A 396 -0.22 13.18 16.30
CA ALA A 396 0.60 11.99 16.44
C ALA A 396 0.10 10.81 15.60
N LYS A 397 -1.22 10.63 15.52
CA LYS A 397 -1.87 9.64 14.65
C LYS A 397 -1.78 10.03 13.17
N TYR A 398 -1.97 11.31 12.84
CA TYR A 398 -2.03 11.81 11.47
C TYR A 398 -0.66 11.82 10.79
N PHE A 399 0.44 12.08 11.51
CA PHE A 399 1.81 12.04 10.99
C PHE A 399 2.62 10.83 11.48
N CYS A 400 1.98 9.89 12.20
CA CYS A 400 2.61 8.67 12.72
C CYS A 400 3.87 8.93 13.60
N THR A 401 3.90 10.05 14.33
CA THR A 401 5.09 10.45 15.13
C THR A 401 5.36 9.55 16.34
N ASN A 402 4.41 8.69 16.72
CA ASN A 402 4.59 7.68 17.79
C ASN A 402 5.27 6.39 17.29
N SER A 403 5.56 6.27 16.00
CA SER A 403 6.27 5.12 15.44
C SER A 403 7.79 5.27 15.62
N LYS A 404 8.51 4.15 15.78
CA LYS A 404 9.99 4.13 15.92
C LYS A 404 10.74 4.55 14.63
N PHE A 405 10.02 4.86 13.55
CA PHE A 405 10.56 5.16 12.23
C PHE A 405 10.23 6.60 11.83
N GLN A 406 11.22 7.31 11.29
CA GLN A 406 11.03 8.65 10.78
C GLN A 406 10.25 8.58 9.45
N MET A 407 9.19 9.37 9.34
CA MET A 407 8.39 9.49 8.11
C MET A 407 9.24 10.05 6.97
N LEU A 408 9.12 9.45 5.78
CA LEU A 408 9.79 9.90 4.56
C LEU A 408 9.25 11.28 4.11
N GLU A 409 10.11 12.12 3.53
CA GLU A 409 9.75 13.47 3.06
C GLU A 409 8.63 13.44 2.00
N ALA A 410 8.66 12.49 1.07
CA ALA A 410 7.60 12.33 0.06
C ALA A 410 6.23 11.99 0.68
N GLU A 411 6.21 11.21 1.77
CA GLU A 411 4.96 10.92 2.49
C GLU A 411 4.46 12.16 3.22
N PHE A 412 5.34 12.91 3.88
CA PHE A 412 5.00 14.18 4.51
C PHE A 412 4.35 15.15 3.52
N ASN A 413 4.98 15.36 2.35
CA ASN A 413 4.47 16.26 1.31
C ASN A 413 3.07 15.83 0.85
N ALA A 414 2.85 14.52 0.67
CA ALA A 414 1.53 13.99 0.30
C ALA A 414 0.47 14.22 1.39
N ARG A 415 0.81 14.02 2.68
CA ARG A 415 -0.12 14.28 3.78
C ARG A 415 -0.44 15.78 3.93
N LEU A 416 0.56 16.63 3.78
CA LEU A 416 0.39 18.09 3.81
C LEU A 416 -0.45 18.58 2.63
N TYR A 417 -0.24 18.03 1.43
CA TYR A 417 -1.10 18.31 0.28
C TYR A 417 -2.57 17.99 0.58
N ILE A 418 -2.86 16.84 1.20
CA ILE A 418 -4.23 16.45 1.58
C ILE A 418 -4.82 17.39 2.64
N LEU A 419 -4.03 17.84 3.63
CA LEU A 419 -4.45 18.85 4.61
C LEU A 419 -4.85 20.17 3.94
N CYS A 420 -3.99 20.69 3.06
CA CYS A 420 -4.27 21.92 2.33
C CYS A 420 -5.48 21.76 1.40
N TYR A 421 -5.57 20.64 0.68
CA TYR A 421 -6.73 20.31 -0.15
C TYR A 421 -8.03 20.26 0.66
N TRP A 422 -8.00 19.63 1.85
CA TRP A 422 -9.16 19.54 2.74
C TRP A 422 -9.64 20.92 3.23
N ALA A 423 -8.72 21.84 3.49
CA ALA A 423 -9.05 23.21 3.88
C ALA A 423 -9.61 24.06 2.73
N VAL A 424 -9.09 23.90 1.52
CA VAL A 424 -9.46 24.71 0.34
C VAL A 424 -10.72 24.19 -0.36
N THR A 425 -11.01 22.89 -0.26
CA THR A 425 -12.15 22.25 -0.94
C THR A 425 -13.49 22.91 -0.59
N ILE A 426 -14.30 23.26 -1.59
CA ILE A 426 -15.66 23.82 -1.36
C ILE A 426 -16.72 22.79 -0.97
N HIS A 427 -16.47 21.50 -1.23
CA HIS A 427 -17.41 20.41 -0.92
C HIS A 427 -17.57 20.18 0.59
N ARG A 428 -16.82 20.92 1.42
CA ARG A 428 -16.89 20.90 2.87
C ARG A 428 -17.19 22.30 3.37
N THR A 429 -18.05 22.39 4.35
CA THR A 429 -18.45 23.64 4.99
C THR A 429 -17.68 23.83 6.29
N GLY A 430 -17.21 25.05 6.55
CA GLY A 430 -16.58 25.40 7.82
C GLY A 430 -15.37 26.31 7.63
N GLU A 431 -15.37 27.45 8.31
CA GLU A 431 -14.30 28.45 8.24
C GLU A 431 -13.16 28.13 9.21
N TYR A 432 -13.44 27.30 10.23
CA TYR A 432 -12.46 26.77 11.19
C TYR A 432 -11.34 25.93 10.54
N ARG A 433 -11.52 25.46 9.30
CA ARG A 433 -10.59 24.54 8.63
C ARG A 433 -9.21 25.14 8.38
N ALA A 434 -9.15 26.43 7.99
CA ALA A 434 -7.89 27.13 7.76
C ALA A 434 -7.06 27.23 9.06
N TYR A 435 -7.73 27.56 10.16
CA TYR A 435 -7.14 27.64 11.49
C TYR A 435 -6.67 26.28 12.00
N LEU A 436 -7.46 25.23 11.77
CA LEU A 436 -7.12 23.86 12.16
C LEU A 436 -5.84 23.37 11.47
N VAL A 437 -5.67 23.64 10.18
CA VAL A 437 -4.43 23.26 9.47
C VAL A 437 -3.22 23.96 10.10
N CYS A 438 -3.35 25.24 10.46
CA CYS A 438 -2.28 25.99 11.11
C CYS A 438 -1.93 25.40 12.48
N THR A 439 -2.92 25.03 13.30
CA THR A 439 -2.66 24.44 14.62
C THR A 439 -2.04 23.05 14.52
N ILE A 440 -2.53 22.19 13.62
CA ILE A 440 -1.93 20.87 13.36
C ILE A 440 -0.46 21.00 12.98
N LEU A 441 -0.13 21.91 12.06
CA LEU A 441 1.26 22.14 11.63
C LEU A 441 2.12 22.76 12.73
N ASN A 442 1.55 23.65 13.55
CA ASN A 442 2.29 24.25 14.66
C ASN A 442 2.58 23.23 15.77
N ILE A 443 1.64 22.33 16.08
CA ILE A 443 1.86 21.20 16.98
C ILE A 443 2.95 20.30 16.41
N TRP A 444 2.86 19.93 15.12
CA TRP A 444 3.87 19.09 14.49
C TRP A 444 5.27 19.73 14.47
N LYS A 445 5.37 21.05 14.26
CA LYS A 445 6.63 21.80 14.39
C LYS A 445 7.16 21.72 15.83
N ASN A 446 6.31 21.95 16.83
CA ASN A 446 6.68 22.01 18.24
C ASN A 446 6.93 20.64 18.90
N LEU A 447 6.56 19.53 18.24
CA LEU A 447 6.96 18.18 18.66
C LEU A 447 8.48 17.95 18.55
N ALA A 448 9.23 18.79 17.84
CA ALA A 448 10.69 18.75 17.84
C ALA A 448 11.24 19.42 19.10
N ILE A 449 12.14 18.74 19.81
CA ILE A 449 12.75 19.25 21.04
C ILE A 449 13.89 20.22 20.72
N SER A 450 14.72 19.91 19.70
CA SER A 450 15.85 20.76 19.27
C SER A 450 15.39 21.92 18.37
N GLU A 451 15.98 23.11 18.55
CA GLU A 451 15.75 24.28 17.69
C GLU A 451 16.19 24.05 16.24
N GLU A 452 17.25 23.25 16.02
CA GLU A 452 17.71 22.87 14.69
C GLU A 452 16.67 22.00 13.95
N ASP A 453 16.06 21.06 14.68
CA ASP A 453 15.00 20.20 14.14
C ASP A 453 13.72 20.99 13.85
N LYS A 454 13.38 21.98 14.68
CA LYS A 454 12.27 22.91 14.42
C LYS A 454 12.51 23.69 13.13
N PHE A 455 13.74 24.17 12.92
CA PHE A 455 14.11 24.90 11.70
C PHE A 455 14.04 24.00 10.46
N GLN A 456 14.52 22.75 10.54
CA GLN A 456 14.40 21.78 9.46
C GLN A 456 12.93 21.47 9.12
N ARG A 457 12.09 21.22 10.13
CA ARG A 457 10.64 21.00 9.94
C ARG A 457 9.97 22.20 9.28
N LEU A 458 10.34 23.42 9.68
CA LEU A 458 9.83 24.65 9.08
C LEU A 458 10.26 24.81 7.62
N LYS A 459 11.49 24.40 7.27
CA LYS A 459 11.95 24.35 5.88
C LYS A 459 11.16 23.31 5.05
N SER A 460 10.90 22.13 5.61
CA SER A 460 10.07 21.09 4.95
C SER A 460 8.63 21.55 4.74
N ILE A 461 8.02 22.22 5.73
CA ILE A 461 6.69 22.84 5.59
C ILE A 461 6.70 23.88 4.46
N GLN A 462 7.67 24.80 4.47
CA GLN A 462 7.79 25.83 3.43
C GLN A 462 7.92 25.22 2.02
N ASN A 463 8.72 24.15 1.87
CA ASN A 463 8.90 23.46 0.60
C ASN A 463 7.63 22.76 0.13
N SER A 464 6.94 22.07 1.03
CA SER A 464 5.70 21.34 0.73
C SER A 464 4.55 22.29 0.36
N LEU A 465 4.43 23.41 1.07
CA LEU A 465 3.43 24.45 0.76
C LEU A 465 3.70 25.11 -0.60
N MET A 466 4.98 25.29 -0.95
CA MET A 466 5.35 25.76 -2.30
C MET A 466 4.95 24.74 -3.37
N GLU A 467 5.24 23.46 -3.14
CA GLU A 467 4.86 22.37 -4.05
C GLU A 467 3.33 22.28 -4.21
N PHE A 468 2.57 22.51 -3.13
CA PHE A 468 1.12 22.62 -3.20
C PHE A 468 0.67 23.76 -4.12
N LEU A 469 1.23 24.97 -3.98
CA LEU A 469 0.90 26.11 -4.87
C LEU A 469 1.28 25.83 -6.34
N ASP A 470 2.35 25.07 -6.58
CA ASP A 470 2.80 24.68 -7.91
C ASP A 470 1.86 23.63 -8.57
N THR A 471 1.36 22.68 -7.78
CA THR A 471 0.64 21.49 -8.27
C THR A 471 -0.89 21.62 -8.23
N TYR A 472 -1.43 22.52 -7.41
CA TYR A 472 -2.88 22.66 -7.25
C TYR A 472 -3.56 23.16 -8.54
N PRO A 473 -4.57 22.44 -9.06
CA PRO A 473 -5.25 22.80 -10.30
C PRO A 473 -6.34 23.85 -10.03
N LEU A 474 -5.99 25.13 -10.18
CA LEU A 474 -6.95 26.25 -10.15
C LEU A 474 -7.96 26.11 -11.31
N GLY A 475 -9.26 26.31 -11.04
CA GLY A 475 -10.32 26.37 -12.05
C GLY A 475 -10.82 25.02 -12.59
N ASN A 476 -10.08 23.93 -12.43
CA ASN A 476 -10.45 22.61 -12.96
C ASN A 476 -11.45 21.82 -12.09
N ASN A 477 -11.84 22.36 -10.92
CA ASN A 477 -12.75 21.67 -9.98
C ASN A 477 -14.22 22.09 -10.11
N GLY A 478 -14.58 22.83 -11.17
CA GLY A 478 -15.97 23.24 -11.45
C GLY A 478 -16.43 24.53 -10.76
N ILE A 479 -15.49 25.42 -10.39
CA ILE A 479 -15.71 26.60 -9.55
C ILE A 479 -15.13 27.83 -10.23
N ARG A 480 -15.64 29.02 -9.90
CA ARG A 480 -15.03 30.28 -10.31
C ARG A 480 -13.63 30.38 -9.69
N GLU A 481 -12.60 30.56 -10.51
CA GLU A 481 -11.20 30.73 -10.09
C GLU A 481 -10.97 31.83 -9.04
N TYR A 482 -11.92 32.76 -8.93
CA TYR A 482 -11.92 33.82 -7.94
C TYR A 482 -12.14 33.27 -6.50
N GLU A 483 -13.14 32.42 -6.30
CA GLU A 483 -13.52 31.88 -4.98
C GLU A 483 -12.47 30.91 -4.44
N GLU A 484 -11.90 30.05 -5.30
CA GLU A 484 -10.77 29.17 -4.93
C GLU A 484 -9.52 29.98 -4.56
N SER A 485 -9.25 31.07 -5.29
CA SER A 485 -8.13 31.95 -4.96
C SER A 485 -8.34 32.65 -3.62
N GLU A 486 -9.57 32.98 -3.24
CA GLU A 486 -9.88 33.61 -1.96
C GLU A 486 -9.67 32.63 -0.79
N THR A 487 -10.14 31.38 -0.91
CA THR A 487 -9.97 30.36 0.13
C THR A 487 -8.50 29.97 0.33
N ILE A 488 -7.72 29.88 -0.76
CA ILE A 488 -6.27 29.70 -0.71
C ILE A 488 -5.62 30.90 -0.01
N SER A 489 -6.02 32.12 -0.35
CA SER A 489 -5.46 33.34 0.26
C SER A 489 -5.77 33.42 1.75
N HIS A 490 -6.95 32.97 2.17
CA HIS A 490 -7.32 32.86 3.59
C HIS A 490 -6.44 31.83 4.33
N LEU A 491 -6.29 30.61 3.79
CA LEU A 491 -5.42 29.59 4.38
C LEU A 491 -3.97 30.05 4.49
N PHE A 492 -3.41 30.58 3.40
CA PHE A 492 -2.02 31.05 3.38
C PHE A 492 -1.84 32.32 4.23
N GLY A 493 -2.85 33.16 4.35
CA GLY A 493 -2.84 34.28 5.29
C GLY A 493 -2.66 33.82 6.73
N GLU A 494 -3.43 32.83 7.17
CA GLU A 494 -3.27 32.28 8.52
C GLU A 494 -1.94 31.52 8.71
N LEU A 495 -1.42 30.86 7.66
CA LEU A 495 -0.08 30.25 7.70
C LEU A 495 1.04 31.28 7.82
N ILE A 496 0.91 32.45 7.17
CA ILE A 496 1.85 33.57 7.29
C ILE A 496 1.77 34.16 8.71
N ARG A 497 0.56 34.39 9.23
CA ARG A 497 0.34 34.92 10.59
C ARG A 497 0.99 34.06 11.66
N ASN A 498 0.89 32.73 11.53
CA ASN A 498 1.50 31.76 12.44
C ASN A 498 3.00 31.49 12.16
N LYS A 499 3.64 32.24 11.25
CA LYS A 499 5.05 32.09 10.84
C LYS A 499 5.40 30.69 10.31
N LEU A 500 4.42 29.96 9.78
CA LEU A 500 4.62 28.65 9.13
C LEU A 500 4.97 28.78 7.65
N PHE A 501 4.57 29.89 7.03
CA PHE A 501 4.93 30.25 5.65
C PHE A 501 5.61 31.61 5.60
N SER A 502 6.81 31.67 5.02
CA SER A 502 7.59 32.89 4.85
C SER A 502 7.36 33.48 3.45
N HIS A 503 6.62 34.59 3.38
CA HIS A 503 6.40 35.32 2.14
C HIS A 503 7.70 35.83 1.48
N PRO A 504 8.70 36.38 2.22
CA PRO A 504 9.97 36.77 1.60
C PRO A 504 10.72 35.61 0.95
N ARG A 505 10.78 34.43 1.60
CA ARG A 505 11.40 33.22 1.02
C ARG A 505 10.64 32.74 -0.22
N TYR A 506 9.32 32.87 -0.22
CA TYR A 506 8.49 32.57 -1.37
C TYR A 506 8.83 33.47 -2.57
N LEU A 507 8.94 34.80 -2.37
CA LEU A 507 9.37 35.74 -3.41
C LEU A 507 10.79 35.44 -3.92
N GLN A 508 11.75 35.23 -3.02
CA GLN A 508 13.13 34.88 -3.38
C GLN A 508 13.18 33.62 -4.25
N ARG A 509 12.37 32.61 -3.95
CA ARG A 509 12.31 31.37 -4.72
C ARG A 509 11.71 31.58 -6.11
N LEU A 510 10.69 32.43 -6.25
CA LEU A 510 10.12 32.79 -7.56
C LEU A 510 11.11 33.58 -8.41
N ILE A 511 11.87 34.49 -7.79
CA ILE A 511 12.96 35.21 -8.45
C ILE A 511 14.05 34.21 -8.91
N ALA A 512 14.49 33.31 -8.03
CA ALA A 512 15.51 32.30 -8.35
C ALA A 512 15.07 31.31 -9.45
N ARG A 513 13.77 31.01 -9.55
CA ARG A 513 13.18 30.18 -10.61
C ARG A 513 13.05 30.90 -11.96
N GLY A 514 13.16 32.23 -11.97
CA GLY A 514 12.99 33.06 -13.16
C GLY A 514 11.54 33.36 -13.53
N ASP A 515 10.58 33.15 -12.62
CA ASP A 515 9.15 33.45 -12.85
C ASP A 515 8.88 34.95 -13.03
N VAL A 516 9.78 35.80 -12.50
CA VAL A 516 9.71 37.27 -12.57
C VAL A 516 10.31 37.81 -13.89
N HIS A 517 11.01 36.98 -14.66
CA HIS A 517 11.67 37.38 -15.90
C HIS A 517 10.62 37.78 -16.98
N PRO A 518 10.82 38.87 -17.74
CA PRO A 518 9.83 39.36 -18.71
C PRO A 518 9.32 38.29 -19.68
N GLU A 519 10.19 37.40 -20.14
CA GLU A 519 9.86 36.32 -21.08
C GLU A 519 8.92 35.24 -20.49
N ARG A 520 8.97 35.01 -19.18
CA ARG A 520 8.20 33.94 -18.50
C ARG A 520 7.00 34.46 -17.72
N ARG A 521 6.89 35.78 -17.57
CA ARG A 521 5.83 36.45 -16.80
C ARG A 521 4.42 36.08 -17.26
N ASN A 522 4.25 35.86 -18.56
CA ASN A 522 2.96 35.53 -19.19
C ASN A 522 2.61 34.04 -19.16
N THR A 523 3.45 33.18 -18.56
CA THR A 523 3.09 31.77 -18.40
C THR A 523 1.95 31.63 -17.40
N GLU A 524 1.07 30.65 -17.61
CA GLU A 524 -0.09 30.39 -16.75
C GLU A 524 0.33 30.19 -15.29
N ARG A 525 1.45 29.50 -15.05
CA ARG A 525 2.02 29.30 -13.71
C ARG A 525 2.46 30.62 -13.07
N SER A 526 3.25 31.43 -13.75
CA SER A 526 3.73 32.70 -13.17
C SER A 526 2.57 33.65 -12.91
N MET A 527 1.57 33.71 -13.81
CA MET A 527 0.31 34.46 -13.60
C MET A 527 -0.45 34.00 -12.36
N ARG A 528 -0.55 32.68 -12.11
CA ARG A 528 -1.14 32.14 -10.88
C ARG A 528 -0.38 32.59 -9.63
N HIS A 529 0.95 32.52 -9.64
CA HIS A 529 1.75 33.01 -8.51
C HIS A 529 1.65 34.52 -8.31
N PHE A 530 1.57 35.33 -9.36
CA PHE A 530 1.34 36.77 -9.24
C PHE A 530 -0.02 37.09 -8.61
N LYS A 531 -1.07 36.32 -8.95
CA LYS A 531 -2.38 36.42 -8.30
C LYS A 531 -2.29 36.13 -6.80
N TYR A 532 -1.58 35.06 -6.41
CA TYR A 532 -1.33 34.74 -4.99
C TYR A 532 -0.56 35.84 -4.26
N ILE A 533 0.51 36.38 -4.86
CA ILE A 533 1.29 37.48 -4.27
C ILE A 533 0.42 38.74 -4.10
N LYS A 534 -0.49 39.01 -5.05
CA LYS A 534 -1.43 40.13 -4.92
C LYS A 534 -2.35 39.93 -3.72
N CYS A 535 -2.87 38.72 -3.52
CA CYS A 535 -3.88 38.45 -2.51
C CYS A 535 -3.36 38.12 -1.10
N PHE A 536 -2.15 37.56 -0.95
CA PHE A 536 -1.64 37.12 0.34
C PHE A 536 -1.43 38.29 1.31
N PRO A 537 -1.98 38.23 2.53
CA PRO A 537 -1.78 39.27 3.53
C PRO A 537 -0.35 39.23 4.09
N LEU A 538 0.13 40.39 4.51
CA LEU A 538 1.45 40.56 5.13
C LEU A 538 1.24 41.18 6.51
N TYR A 539 1.65 40.44 7.55
CA TYR A 539 1.61 40.90 8.93
C TYR A 539 3.00 41.40 9.32
N ASP A 540 3.08 42.55 9.99
CA ASP A 540 4.32 43.18 10.50
C ASP A 540 5.44 43.31 9.43
N ALA A 541 5.07 43.60 8.18
CA ALA A 541 6.03 43.69 7.10
C ALA A 541 6.76 45.03 7.09
N GLU A 542 8.09 44.97 7.16
CA GLU A 542 8.94 46.13 6.92
C GLU A 542 8.75 46.71 5.52
N ALA A 543 9.01 48.01 5.36
CA ALA A 543 8.86 48.74 4.10
C ALA A 543 9.59 48.06 2.93
N HIS A 544 10.75 47.46 3.19
CA HIS A 544 11.53 46.77 2.16
C HIS A 544 10.84 45.51 1.63
N HIS A 545 10.08 44.77 2.46
CA HIS A 545 9.29 43.61 2.02
C HIS A 545 8.08 44.04 1.17
N LEU A 546 7.43 45.15 1.52
CA LEU A 546 6.33 45.72 0.73
C LEU A 546 6.85 46.21 -0.64
N ASN A 547 8.01 46.86 -0.65
CA ASN A 547 8.67 47.28 -1.88
C ASN A 547 9.07 46.08 -2.74
N GLN A 548 9.56 44.99 -2.14
CA GLN A 548 9.88 43.76 -2.87
C GLN A 548 8.63 43.12 -3.49
N ARG A 549 7.50 43.06 -2.77
CA ARG A 549 6.22 42.61 -3.32
C ARG A 549 5.80 43.48 -4.51
N ARG A 550 5.85 44.80 -4.34
CA ARG A 550 5.52 45.78 -5.39
C ARG A 550 6.38 45.59 -6.64
N TYR A 551 7.69 45.45 -6.46
CA TYR A 551 8.64 45.20 -7.53
C TYR A 551 8.31 43.92 -8.30
N VAL A 552 7.98 42.83 -7.60
CA VAL A 552 7.62 41.56 -8.25
C VAL A 552 6.32 41.68 -9.06
N LEU A 553 5.30 42.38 -8.53
CA LEU A 553 3.99 42.53 -9.17
C LEU A 553 3.95 43.54 -10.32
N TYR A 554 4.71 44.62 -10.24
CA TYR A 554 4.58 45.75 -11.16
C TYR A 554 5.90 46.15 -11.84
N GLY A 555 7.03 45.57 -11.42
CA GLY A 555 8.36 45.94 -11.92
C GLY A 555 8.84 47.30 -11.38
N ILE A 556 10.00 47.74 -11.84
CA ILE A 556 10.64 48.99 -11.38
C ILE A 556 9.79 50.21 -11.75
N HIS A 557 9.05 50.15 -12.86
CA HIS A 557 8.36 51.30 -13.46
C HIS A 557 6.83 51.20 -13.39
N GLY A 558 6.27 50.11 -12.85
CA GLY A 558 4.82 49.93 -12.76
C GLY A 558 4.20 50.74 -11.64
N ASN A 559 3.43 51.76 -11.99
CA ASN A 559 2.68 52.57 -11.05
C ASN A 559 1.22 52.11 -11.00
N ASN A 560 0.94 51.02 -10.29
CA ASN A 560 -0.43 50.54 -10.10
C ASN A 560 -0.91 50.85 -8.68
N ASN A 561 -1.87 51.78 -8.57
CA ASN A 561 -2.46 52.23 -7.30
C ASN A 561 -3.74 51.45 -6.93
N SER A 562 -4.01 50.31 -7.60
CA SER A 562 -5.19 49.47 -7.35
C SER A 562 -5.33 49.09 -5.86
N ASP A 563 -4.26 48.61 -5.22
CA ASP A 563 -4.29 48.19 -3.81
C ASP A 563 -4.63 49.37 -2.88
N GLN A 564 -4.10 50.57 -3.18
CA GLN A 564 -4.35 51.79 -2.40
C GLN A 564 -5.80 52.30 -2.58
N CYS A 565 -6.32 52.26 -3.81
CA CYS A 565 -7.70 52.63 -4.11
C CYS A 565 -8.70 51.65 -3.46
N GLU A 566 -8.42 50.34 -3.50
CA GLU A 566 -9.19 49.32 -2.77
C GLU A 566 -9.19 49.59 -1.26
N TYR A 567 -8.05 49.94 -0.68
CA TYR A 567 -7.92 50.27 0.73
C TYR A 567 -8.76 51.50 1.13
N GLU A 568 -8.67 52.59 0.37
CA GLU A 568 -9.41 53.83 0.63
C GLU A 568 -10.93 53.67 0.47
N THR A 569 -11.35 52.93 -0.56
CA THR A 569 -12.78 52.65 -0.80
C THR A 569 -13.39 51.76 0.30
N LEU A 570 -12.65 50.77 0.82
CA LEU A 570 -13.07 49.98 1.98
C LEU A 570 -13.23 50.84 3.23
N ILE A 571 -12.26 51.72 3.52
CA ILE A 571 -12.32 52.63 4.67
C ILE A 571 -13.54 53.53 4.56
N ASN A 572 -13.78 54.14 3.40
CA ASN A 572 -14.93 55.03 3.22
C ASN A 572 -16.26 54.31 3.45
N LYS A 573 -16.42 53.09 2.93
CA LYS A 573 -17.62 52.26 3.16
C LYS A 573 -17.82 51.85 4.62
N ILE A 574 -16.76 51.67 5.39
CA ILE A 574 -16.86 51.38 6.83
C ILE A 574 -17.19 52.65 7.62
N LYS A 575 -16.56 53.79 7.27
CA LYS A 575 -16.81 55.08 7.90
C LYS A 575 -18.26 55.54 7.78
N THR A 576 -18.93 55.28 6.65
CA THR A 576 -20.35 55.64 6.49
C THR A 576 -21.28 54.93 7.49
N LYS A 577 -20.91 53.73 7.95
CA LYS A 577 -21.67 52.95 8.96
C LYS A 577 -21.27 53.24 10.41
N LEU A 578 -20.09 53.83 10.61
CA LEU A 578 -19.53 54.20 11.92
C LEU A 578 -19.27 55.71 12.02
N PRO A 579 -20.26 56.59 11.78
CA PRO A 579 -20.02 58.03 11.71
C PRO A 579 -19.50 58.60 13.04
N TYR A 580 -20.03 58.14 14.18
CA TYR A 580 -19.67 58.67 15.50
C TYR A 580 -18.28 58.26 16.01
N MET A 581 -17.69 57.20 15.46
CA MET A 581 -16.33 56.76 15.84
C MET A 581 -15.25 57.53 15.07
N PHE A 582 -15.60 58.08 13.90
CA PHE A 582 -14.66 58.70 12.97
C PHE A 582 -15.02 60.15 12.60
N SER A 583 -15.95 60.79 13.32
CA SER A 583 -16.27 62.21 13.19
C SER A 583 -15.32 63.08 14.02
N GLU A 584 -15.11 64.33 13.63
CA GLU A 584 -14.26 65.27 14.38
C GLU A 584 -14.73 65.51 15.82
N SER A 585 -16.01 65.25 16.11
CA SER A 585 -16.63 65.28 17.44
C SER A 585 -16.36 64.05 18.33
N SER A 586 -15.62 63.04 17.85
CA SER A 586 -15.31 61.83 18.63
C SER A 586 -14.45 62.11 19.88
N ASN A 587 -13.75 63.25 19.91
CA ASN A 587 -12.85 63.64 21.00
C ASN A 587 -13.58 64.33 22.17
N GLU A 588 -14.88 64.61 22.03
CA GLU A 588 -15.70 65.37 23.01
C GLU A 588 -16.77 64.48 23.70
N LEU A 589 -16.70 63.16 23.55
CA LEU A 589 -17.70 62.22 24.09
C LEU A 589 -17.28 61.65 25.45
N ASP A 590 -18.14 61.84 26.45
CA ASP A 590 -17.93 61.40 27.85
C ASP A 590 -18.63 60.06 28.18
N GLU A 591 -19.68 59.72 27.43
CA GLU A 591 -20.48 58.50 27.57
C GLU A 591 -20.83 57.89 26.21
N PRO A 592 -21.08 56.56 26.12
CA PRO A 592 -21.53 55.94 24.87
C PRO A 592 -22.87 56.54 24.41
N ILE A 593 -22.92 56.97 23.16
CA ILE A 593 -24.11 57.59 22.56
C ILE A 593 -25.26 56.58 22.56
N LYS A 594 -26.41 56.94 23.15
CA LYS A 594 -27.65 56.14 23.10
C LYS A 594 -28.23 56.19 21.69
N ASP A 595 -28.37 55.03 21.05
CA ASP A 595 -28.95 54.95 19.70
C ASP A 595 -30.47 55.18 19.72
N ASP A 596 -30.96 56.04 18.83
CA ASP A 596 -32.39 56.20 18.55
C ASP A 596 -32.80 55.24 17.41
N PRO A 597 -33.81 54.36 17.60
CA PRO A 597 -34.27 53.42 16.59
C PRO A 597 -34.68 54.05 15.25
N ILE A 598 -35.19 55.28 15.25
CA ILE A 598 -35.75 55.93 14.06
C ILE A 598 -34.66 56.73 13.33
N ALA A 599 -33.89 57.55 14.05
CA ALA A 599 -32.84 58.38 13.45
C ALA A 599 -31.67 57.54 12.90
N ASN A 600 -31.35 56.42 13.57
CA ASN A 600 -30.20 55.58 13.23
C ASN A 600 -30.54 54.38 12.32
N PHE A 601 -31.75 54.35 11.72
CA PHE A 601 -32.19 53.24 10.85
C PHE A 601 -31.26 53.02 9.64
N HIS A 602 -30.69 54.10 9.08
CA HIS A 602 -29.71 54.05 7.99
C HIS A 602 -28.38 53.38 8.40
N LEU A 603 -28.08 53.37 9.70
CA LEU A 603 -26.94 52.69 10.32
C LEU A 603 -27.29 51.26 10.76
N SER A 604 -28.37 50.70 10.20
CA SER A 604 -28.70 49.28 10.36
C SER A 604 -27.50 48.39 10.01
N LEU A 605 -27.42 47.28 10.74
CA LEU A 605 -26.30 46.34 10.73
C LEU A 605 -25.89 45.91 9.30
N ASN A 606 -26.89 45.66 8.45
CA ASN A 606 -26.63 45.18 7.10
C ASN A 606 -26.08 46.27 6.17
N PHE A 607 -24.98 45.93 5.50
CA PHE A 607 -24.50 46.65 4.32
C PHE A 607 -25.46 46.43 3.15
N ASP A 608 -25.58 47.44 2.30
CA ASP A 608 -26.17 47.35 0.97
C ASP A 608 -25.46 46.27 0.13
N ARG A 609 -26.19 45.68 -0.83
CA ARG A 609 -25.70 44.53 -1.62
C ARG A 609 -24.39 44.85 -2.35
N GLU A 610 -24.28 46.05 -2.92
CA GLU A 610 -23.09 46.50 -3.64
C GLU A 610 -21.87 46.68 -2.72
N SER A 611 -22.08 47.25 -1.53
CA SER A 611 -21.02 47.36 -0.53
C SER A 611 -20.62 46.00 0.04
N SER A 612 -21.57 45.10 0.30
CA SER A 612 -21.29 43.74 0.76
C SER A 612 -20.49 42.94 -0.27
N ASP A 613 -20.87 43.01 -1.55
CA ASP A 613 -20.19 42.31 -2.63
C ASP A 613 -18.78 42.88 -2.86
N PHE A 614 -18.60 44.21 -2.77
CA PHE A 614 -17.27 44.82 -2.86
C PHE A 614 -16.36 44.44 -1.68
N ILE A 615 -16.89 44.46 -0.45
CA ILE A 615 -16.15 44.08 0.77
C ILE A 615 -15.66 42.64 0.64
N LYS A 616 -16.52 41.72 0.21
CA LYS A 616 -16.15 40.31 -0.03
C LYS A 616 -15.13 40.16 -1.15
N ASN A 617 -15.30 40.94 -2.24
CA ASN A 617 -14.46 40.81 -3.43
C ASN A 617 -13.09 41.52 -3.34
N ALA A 618 -12.87 42.33 -2.31
CA ALA A 618 -11.57 42.98 -2.10
C ALA A 618 -10.46 41.94 -1.82
N THR A 619 -9.22 42.27 -2.18
CA THR A 619 -8.10 41.36 -1.91
C THR A 619 -7.87 41.16 -0.41
N LYS A 620 -7.53 39.93 0.02
CA LYS A 620 -7.26 39.63 1.44
C LYS A 620 -6.15 40.51 2.02
N PHE A 621 -5.14 40.85 1.21
CA PHE A 621 -4.12 41.83 1.55
C PHE A 621 -4.72 43.19 1.97
N SER A 622 -5.59 43.78 1.15
CA SER A 622 -6.24 45.05 1.46
C SER A 622 -7.17 44.94 2.67
N GLN A 623 -7.98 43.87 2.76
CA GLN A 623 -8.87 43.61 3.91
C GLN A 623 -8.08 43.55 5.22
N THR A 624 -7.00 42.76 5.27
CA THR A 624 -6.15 42.63 6.46
C THR A 624 -5.45 43.94 6.80
N ASN A 625 -4.96 44.71 5.82
CA ASN A 625 -4.36 46.01 6.07
C ASN A 625 -5.37 47.00 6.68
N VAL A 626 -6.62 47.03 6.20
CA VAL A 626 -7.68 47.86 6.79
C VAL A 626 -7.92 47.48 8.26
N ILE A 627 -7.95 46.19 8.57
CA ILE A 627 -8.13 45.71 9.95
C ILE A 627 -6.92 46.10 10.82
N GLN A 628 -5.71 45.74 10.40
CA GLN A 628 -4.50 45.83 11.23
C GLN A 628 -3.95 47.26 11.34
N MET A 629 -3.92 48.01 10.23
CA MET A 629 -3.32 49.35 10.20
C MET A 629 -4.28 50.47 10.59
N TRP A 630 -5.60 50.25 10.46
CA TRP A 630 -6.60 51.30 10.69
C TRP A 630 -7.62 50.90 11.77
N LEU A 631 -8.42 49.86 11.53
CA LEU A 631 -9.56 49.54 12.41
C LEU A 631 -9.13 49.16 13.83
N LEU A 632 -8.14 48.28 13.98
CA LEU A 632 -7.63 47.83 15.29
C LEU A 632 -7.05 49.00 16.11
N PRO A 633 -6.11 49.81 15.59
CA PRO A 633 -5.62 50.99 16.29
C PRO A 633 -6.74 51.97 16.66
N SER A 634 -7.68 52.24 15.76
CA SER A 634 -8.79 53.16 16.03
C SER A 634 -9.74 52.65 17.12
N ILE A 635 -10.00 51.35 17.18
CA ILE A 635 -10.78 50.74 18.28
C ILE A 635 -10.01 50.85 19.61
N LYS A 636 -8.72 50.51 19.60
CA LYS A 636 -7.87 50.56 20.79
C LYS A 636 -7.73 51.98 21.35
N SER A 637 -7.72 53.02 20.49
CA SER A 637 -7.71 54.41 20.94
C SER A 637 -9.06 54.90 21.48
N PHE A 638 -10.17 54.36 20.97
CA PHE A 638 -11.52 54.76 21.36
C PHE A 638 -12.00 54.09 22.66
N VAL A 639 -11.46 52.91 22.97
CA VAL A 639 -11.65 52.21 24.26
C VAL A 639 -10.50 52.62 25.19
N GLN A 640 -10.60 53.83 25.75
CA GLN A 640 -9.54 54.41 26.58
C GLN A 640 -9.31 53.60 27.87
N ASN A 641 -8.04 53.31 28.17
CA ASN A 641 -7.61 52.75 29.46
C ASN A 641 -6.35 53.48 29.97
N THR A 642 -6.35 54.81 29.90
CA THR A 642 -5.27 55.62 30.45
C THR A 642 -5.46 55.79 31.96
N PRO A 643 -4.45 55.45 32.80
CA PRO A 643 -4.47 55.83 34.21
C PRO A 643 -4.47 57.36 34.33
N ILE A 644 -5.12 57.88 35.37
CA ILE A 644 -5.23 59.33 35.60
C ILE A 644 -3.85 59.85 36.04
N ASP A 645 -3.11 60.45 35.11
CA ASP A 645 -1.91 61.24 35.41
C ASP A 645 -2.26 62.71 35.66
N THR A 646 -1.33 63.46 36.26
CA THR A 646 -1.46 64.90 36.57
C THR A 646 -1.77 65.78 35.35
N HIS A 647 -1.59 65.26 34.14
CA HIS A 647 -1.87 65.94 32.87
C HIS A 647 -3.20 65.48 32.20
N ASN A 648 -3.85 64.42 32.72
CA ASN A 648 -5.05 63.79 32.14
C ASN A 648 -6.32 63.94 33.00
N TRP A 649 -6.30 64.79 34.03
CA TRP A 649 -7.42 64.99 34.94
C TRP A 649 -8.67 65.64 34.29
N HIS A 650 -8.50 66.30 33.15
CA HIS A 650 -9.58 66.92 32.37
C HIS A 650 -10.32 65.95 31.45
N ILE A 651 -9.83 64.72 31.26
CA ILE A 651 -10.49 63.74 30.40
C ILE A 651 -11.64 63.13 31.21
N PRO A 652 -12.92 63.29 30.80
CA PRO A 652 -14.07 63.02 31.68
C PRO A 652 -14.38 61.53 31.87
N THR A 653 -13.69 60.65 31.13
CA THR A 653 -13.94 59.21 31.13
C THR A 653 -13.19 58.51 32.26
N TYR A 654 -13.94 57.86 33.16
CA TYR A 654 -13.39 56.97 34.18
C TYR A 654 -12.54 55.85 33.55
N PRO A 655 -11.45 55.38 34.19
CA PRO A 655 -10.67 54.24 33.71
C PRO A 655 -11.58 53.00 33.56
N GLY A 656 -11.73 52.53 32.32
CA GLY A 656 -12.60 51.42 31.94
C GLY A 656 -13.97 51.79 31.36
N ALA A 657 -14.25 53.08 31.11
CA ALA A 657 -15.40 53.52 30.32
C ALA A 657 -15.16 53.22 28.84
N SER A 658 -15.93 52.29 28.27
CA SER A 658 -15.99 52.11 26.83
C SER A 658 -16.93 53.15 26.24
N LEU A 659 -16.44 53.92 25.27
CA LEU A 659 -17.28 54.81 24.46
C LEU A 659 -17.98 54.06 23.32
N LEU A 660 -17.65 52.78 23.08
CA LEU A 660 -18.29 51.94 22.07
C LEU A 660 -19.68 51.51 22.52
N ASN A 661 -20.71 51.86 21.76
CA ASN A 661 -22.04 51.29 21.95
C ASN A 661 -22.12 49.86 21.35
N ALA A 662 -22.96 49.00 21.94
CA ALA A 662 -23.36 47.69 21.44
C ALA A 662 -23.63 47.62 19.92
N ARG A 663 -24.28 48.62 19.30
CA ARG A 663 -24.49 48.65 17.84
C ARG A 663 -23.19 48.86 17.05
N GLN A 664 -22.31 49.74 17.53
CA GLN A 664 -21.01 50.00 16.90
C GLN A 664 -20.13 48.76 16.98
N LEU A 665 -20.11 48.09 18.13
CA LEU A 665 -19.41 46.81 18.25
C LEU A 665 -20.03 45.75 17.33
N SER A 666 -21.36 45.66 17.24
CA SER A 666 -22.04 44.70 16.37
C SER A 666 -21.75 44.93 14.89
N THR A 667 -21.67 46.20 14.44
CA THR A 667 -21.25 46.55 13.07
C THR A 667 -19.78 46.21 12.82
N ILE A 668 -18.88 46.46 13.78
CA ILE A 668 -17.46 46.06 13.70
C ILE A 668 -17.34 44.53 13.57
N ILE A 669 -18.07 43.78 14.41
CA ILE A 669 -18.09 42.31 14.37
C ILE A 669 -18.57 41.84 13.00
N GLN A 670 -19.63 42.43 12.45
CA GLN A 670 -20.13 42.07 11.13
C GLN A 670 -19.14 42.38 10.01
N VAL A 671 -18.42 43.51 10.06
CA VAL A 671 -17.38 43.84 9.08
C VAL A 671 -16.27 42.80 9.10
N ILE A 672 -15.82 42.38 10.29
CA ILE A 672 -14.74 41.41 10.41
C ILE A 672 -15.23 39.99 10.05
N GLU A 673 -16.48 39.65 10.37
CA GLU A 673 -17.13 38.42 9.89
C GLU A 673 -17.21 38.38 8.37
N LEU A 674 -17.49 39.51 7.69
CA LEU A 674 -17.46 39.61 6.23
C LEU A 674 -16.05 39.41 5.65
N PHE A 675 -15.03 39.92 6.34
CA PHE A 675 -13.62 39.68 5.98
C PHE A 675 -13.15 38.25 6.31
N LYS A 676 -13.87 37.53 7.18
CA LYS A 676 -13.55 36.19 7.69
C LYS A 676 -12.22 36.13 8.46
N ASP A 677 -11.77 37.25 9.05
CA ASP A 677 -10.55 37.29 9.87
C ASP A 677 -10.90 37.11 11.36
N TYR A 678 -11.15 35.86 11.73
CA TYR A 678 -11.53 35.50 13.10
C TYR A 678 -10.39 35.70 14.09
N SER A 679 -9.13 35.59 13.65
CA SER A 679 -7.96 35.86 14.48
C SER A 679 -7.96 37.30 15.00
N SER A 680 -8.22 38.27 14.13
CA SER A 680 -8.33 39.68 14.51
C SER A 680 -9.62 39.96 15.30
N LEU A 681 -10.73 39.28 14.96
CA LEU A 681 -11.98 39.37 15.72
C LEU A 681 -11.77 38.98 17.19
N LEU A 682 -11.11 37.85 17.44
CA LEU A 682 -10.85 37.37 18.79
C LEU A 682 -9.98 38.35 19.57
N GLU A 683 -8.97 38.93 18.94
CA GLU A 683 -8.13 39.96 19.57
C GLU A 683 -8.98 41.17 20.01
N ILE A 684 -9.88 41.64 19.15
CA ILE A 684 -10.78 42.77 19.46
C ILE A 684 -11.75 42.40 20.58
N LEU A 685 -12.34 41.20 20.55
CA LEU A 685 -13.28 40.76 21.58
C LEU A 685 -12.60 40.65 22.95
N LEU A 686 -11.40 40.04 23.01
CA LEU A 686 -10.63 39.92 24.25
C LEU A 686 -10.16 41.28 24.76
N TRP A 687 -9.67 42.16 23.88
CA TRP A 687 -9.25 43.51 24.25
C TRP A 687 -10.40 44.35 24.81
N ASN A 688 -11.57 44.30 24.15
CA ASN A 688 -12.77 44.98 24.66
C ASN A 688 -13.21 44.39 26.00
N LEU A 689 -13.16 43.07 26.17
CA LEU A 689 -13.56 42.43 27.42
C LEU A 689 -12.64 42.83 28.58
N GLU A 690 -11.33 42.91 28.37
CA GLU A 690 -10.38 43.34 29.39
C GLU A 690 -10.57 44.81 29.77
N ASN A 691 -10.72 45.69 28.77
CA ASN A 691 -10.67 47.14 28.98
C ASN A 691 -12.03 47.84 29.18
N SER A 692 -13.17 47.22 28.82
CA SER A 692 -14.51 47.84 28.97
C SER A 692 -15.26 47.32 30.19
N MET A 693 -15.99 48.18 30.90
CA MET A 693 -16.90 47.80 31.99
C MET A 693 -18.39 47.85 31.60
N GLU A 694 -18.69 48.04 30.32
CA GLU A 694 -20.06 48.24 29.83
C GLU A 694 -20.82 46.91 29.66
N LYS A 695 -21.98 46.79 30.31
CA LYS A 695 -22.78 45.56 30.36
C LYS A 695 -23.42 45.19 29.00
N SER A 696 -23.78 46.18 28.20
CA SER A 696 -24.43 46.02 26.89
C SER A 696 -23.57 45.22 25.91
N ILE A 697 -22.24 45.36 26.02
CA ILE A 697 -21.23 44.75 25.17
C ILE A 697 -20.99 43.28 25.55
N PHE A 698 -21.03 42.93 26.84
CA PHE A 698 -20.71 41.57 27.30
C PHE A 698 -21.63 40.52 26.69
N GLN A 699 -22.92 40.80 26.53
CA GLN A 699 -23.85 39.87 25.90
C GLN A 699 -23.48 39.62 24.43
N LEU A 700 -23.08 40.66 23.68
CA LEU A 700 -22.64 40.54 22.30
C LEU A 700 -21.31 39.77 22.17
N ILE A 701 -20.36 40.03 23.07
CA ILE A 701 -19.09 39.29 23.11
C ILE A 701 -19.35 37.81 23.38
N ILE A 702 -20.18 37.48 24.36
CA ILE A 702 -20.49 36.08 24.68
C ILE A 702 -21.27 35.40 23.55
N ASP A 703 -22.22 36.08 22.91
CA ASP A 703 -22.95 35.52 21.76
C ASP A 703 -22.00 35.20 20.59
N THR A 704 -21.06 36.10 20.31
CA THR A 704 -20.11 35.93 19.20
C THR A 704 -19.04 34.88 19.51
N LEU A 705 -18.61 34.77 20.77
CA LEU A 705 -17.77 33.66 21.23
C LEU A 705 -18.48 32.30 21.08
N LYS A 706 -19.78 32.21 21.42
CA LYS A 706 -20.58 31.00 21.21
C LYS A 706 -20.79 30.68 19.73
N ARG A 707 -21.11 31.69 18.91
CA ARG A 707 -21.35 31.53 17.47
C ARG A 707 -20.17 30.88 16.76
N HIS A 708 -18.96 31.28 17.12
CA HIS A 708 -17.71 30.85 16.48
C HIS A 708 -16.86 29.90 17.35
N GLU A 709 -17.46 29.21 18.32
CA GLU A 709 -16.75 28.34 19.28
C GLU A 709 -15.83 27.31 18.60
N LYS A 710 -16.28 26.75 17.49
CA LYS A 710 -15.50 25.79 16.68
C LYS A 710 -14.23 26.41 16.10
N VAL A 711 -14.25 27.69 15.75
CA VAL A 711 -13.09 28.42 15.21
C VAL A 711 -12.05 28.64 16.31
N TRP A 712 -12.48 29.09 17.49
CA TRP A 712 -11.58 29.34 18.63
C TRP A 712 -10.89 28.06 19.13
N LYS A 713 -11.64 26.96 19.16
CA LYS A 713 -11.09 25.63 19.44
C LYS A 713 -10.12 25.16 18.36
N ALA A 714 -10.45 25.34 17.08
CA ALA A 714 -9.56 24.98 15.98
C ALA A 714 -8.27 25.83 15.95
N MET A 715 -8.33 27.07 16.45
CA MET A 715 -7.18 27.95 16.68
C MET A 715 -6.33 27.56 17.90
N GLY A 716 -6.80 26.63 18.75
CA GLY A 716 -6.11 26.26 19.98
C GLY A 716 -6.08 27.38 21.03
N LYS A 717 -6.98 28.37 20.94
CA LYS A 717 -7.05 29.53 21.85
C LYS A 717 -8.18 29.45 22.87
N SER A 718 -8.89 28.32 22.96
CA SER A 718 -10.01 28.14 23.89
C SER A 718 -9.62 28.35 25.35
N GLU A 719 -8.44 27.91 25.76
CA GLU A 719 -7.91 28.12 27.11
C GLU A 719 -7.61 29.59 27.38
N GLN A 720 -7.04 30.31 26.40
CA GLN A 720 -6.82 31.76 26.50
C GLN A 720 -8.13 32.52 26.70
N VAL A 721 -9.17 32.17 25.93
CA VAL A 721 -10.50 32.79 26.06
C VAL A 721 -11.09 32.51 27.44
N PHE A 722 -10.96 31.28 27.93
CA PHE A 722 -11.44 30.89 29.25
C PHE A 722 -10.75 31.68 30.37
N GLU A 723 -9.42 31.78 30.34
CA GLU A 723 -8.62 32.51 31.34
C GLU A 723 -8.95 34.02 31.36
N VAL A 724 -9.10 34.66 30.20
CA VAL A 724 -9.47 36.08 30.12
C VAL A 724 -10.88 36.33 30.66
N LEU A 725 -11.84 35.46 30.34
CA LEU A 725 -13.20 35.55 30.87
C LEU A 725 -13.25 35.30 32.39
N MET A 726 -12.45 34.36 32.90
CA MET A 726 -12.32 34.13 34.34
C MET A 726 -11.78 35.37 35.05
N ARG A 727 -10.68 35.98 34.55
CA ARG A 727 -10.13 37.22 35.11
C ARG A 727 -11.15 38.34 35.11
N LYS A 728 -11.93 38.49 34.03
CA LYS A 728 -12.98 39.50 33.98
C LYS A 728 -14.10 39.24 34.99
N ASN A 729 -14.51 37.98 35.14
CA ASN A 729 -15.49 37.59 36.15
C ASN A 729 -15.00 37.89 37.58
N ASP A 730 -13.72 37.66 37.85
CA ASP A 730 -13.12 37.99 39.15
C ASP A 730 -13.07 39.52 39.38
N LEU A 731 -12.68 40.32 38.38
CA LEU A 731 -12.74 41.80 38.45
C LEU A 731 -14.17 42.33 38.66
N LEU A 732 -15.15 41.68 38.04
CA LEU A 732 -16.57 42.00 38.19
C LEU A 732 -17.10 41.62 39.57
N ARG A 733 -16.63 40.49 40.12
CA ARG A 733 -16.91 40.04 41.49
C ARG A 733 -16.37 41.03 42.54
N ASP A 734 -15.13 41.51 42.36
CA ASP A 734 -14.52 42.49 43.27
C ASP A 734 -15.32 43.81 43.31
N LYS A 735 -15.92 44.19 42.17
CA LYS A 735 -16.82 45.36 42.05
C LYS A 735 -18.29 45.05 42.40
N ARG A 736 -18.60 43.86 42.93
CA ARG A 736 -19.96 43.37 43.27
C ARG A 736 -20.97 43.38 42.10
N SER A 737 -20.51 43.32 40.85
CA SER A 737 -21.37 43.31 39.66
C SER A 737 -21.19 41.99 38.91
N ILE A 738 -22.01 40.98 39.19
CA ILE A 738 -21.87 39.65 38.54
C ILE A 738 -22.79 39.56 37.31
N GLU A 739 -22.23 39.15 36.18
CA GLU A 739 -22.96 39.05 34.90
C GLU A 739 -23.29 37.60 34.52
N LEU A 740 -24.59 37.29 34.40
CA LEU A 740 -25.09 35.93 34.17
C LEU A 740 -24.59 35.31 32.86
N CYS A 741 -24.38 36.12 31.82
CA CYS A 741 -23.95 35.65 30.51
C CYS A 741 -22.53 35.05 30.54
N ILE A 742 -21.61 35.66 31.30
CA ILE A 742 -20.23 35.22 31.46
C ILE A 742 -20.17 33.94 32.30
N VAL A 743 -20.86 33.92 33.45
CA VAL A 743 -20.89 32.75 34.35
C VAL A 743 -21.47 31.52 33.65
N LYS A 744 -22.58 31.66 32.90
CA LYS A 744 -23.16 30.55 32.12
C LYS A 744 -22.21 30.03 31.04
N TYR A 745 -21.45 30.89 30.37
CA TYR A 745 -20.48 30.47 29.36
C TYR A 745 -19.31 29.70 29.99
N LEU A 746 -18.78 30.19 31.12
CA LEU A 746 -17.69 29.54 31.85
C LEU A 746 -18.11 28.16 32.39
N LEU A 747 -19.31 28.02 32.96
CA LEU A 747 -19.84 26.74 33.44
C LEU A 747 -20.01 25.70 32.32
N ASN A 748 -20.44 26.13 31.13
CA ASN A 748 -20.57 25.24 29.97
C ASN A 748 -19.21 24.85 29.35
N SER A 749 -18.16 25.65 29.58
CA SER A 749 -16.83 25.43 29.01
C SER A 749 -15.91 24.60 29.91
N LEU A 750 -16.29 24.34 31.16
CA LEU A 750 -15.53 23.55 32.12
C LEU A 750 -15.65 22.05 31.84
N HIS A 751 -14.50 21.37 31.78
CA HIS A 751 -14.43 19.91 31.78
C HIS A 751 -14.73 19.34 33.18
N GLU A 752 -15.21 18.10 33.28
CA GLU A 752 -15.65 17.44 34.52
C GLU A 752 -14.58 17.36 35.65
N ASN A 753 -13.31 17.66 35.35
CA ASN A 753 -12.20 17.47 36.28
C ASN A 753 -11.84 18.71 37.14
N ASP A 754 -12.36 19.91 36.85
CA ASP A 754 -12.01 21.15 37.58
C ASP A 754 -13.04 21.53 38.66
N ASN A 755 -13.16 20.68 39.68
CA ASN A 755 -14.18 20.80 40.74
C ASN A 755 -14.11 22.12 41.54
N GLU A 756 -12.91 22.66 41.80
CA GLU A 756 -12.75 23.90 42.58
C GLU A 756 -13.21 25.15 41.82
N LYS A 757 -12.85 25.29 40.54
CA LYS A 757 -13.26 26.41 39.68
C LYS A 757 -14.78 26.35 39.44
N ARG A 758 -15.34 25.15 39.30
CA ARG A 758 -16.77 24.92 39.14
C ARG A 758 -17.57 25.31 40.40
N ALA A 759 -17.11 24.91 41.58
CA ALA A 759 -17.75 25.29 42.86
C ALA A 759 -17.81 26.82 43.05
N LYS A 760 -16.74 27.55 42.70
CA LYS A 760 -16.69 29.02 42.75
C LYS A 760 -17.75 29.67 41.84
N LEU A 761 -17.91 29.18 40.61
CA LEU A 761 -18.89 29.71 39.66
C LEU A 761 -20.33 29.33 40.00
N GLU A 762 -20.56 28.14 40.58
CA GLU A 762 -21.88 27.73 41.07
C GLU A 762 -22.33 28.59 42.28
N GLN A 763 -21.39 29.00 43.14
CA GLN A 763 -21.64 29.96 44.21
C GLN A 763 -22.03 31.35 43.67
N ASP A 764 -21.40 31.81 42.58
CA ASP A 764 -21.78 33.07 41.92
C ASP A 764 -23.17 33.00 41.30
N LEU A 765 -23.52 31.86 40.72
CA LEU A 765 -24.84 31.65 40.15
C LEU A 765 -25.93 31.67 41.24
N GLN A 766 -25.63 31.14 42.43
CA GLN A 766 -26.52 31.22 43.59
C GLN A 766 -26.63 32.63 44.15
N SER A 767 -25.55 33.42 44.16
CA SER A 767 -25.60 34.82 44.60
C SER A 767 -26.41 35.71 43.65
N ILE A 768 -26.32 35.48 42.33
CA ILE A 768 -27.17 36.14 41.33
C ILE A 768 -28.65 35.80 41.54
N LYS A 769 -28.98 34.52 41.78
CA LYS A 769 -30.38 34.09 42.05
C LYS A 769 -30.96 34.77 43.29
N LYS A 770 -30.19 34.87 44.37
CA LYS A 770 -30.61 35.57 45.60
C LYS A 770 -30.85 37.07 45.38
N VAL A 771 -30.12 37.71 44.47
CA VAL A 771 -30.34 39.13 44.11
C VAL A 771 -31.59 39.30 43.23
N CYS A 772 -31.85 38.36 42.30
CA CYS A 772 -33.08 38.36 41.50
C CYS A 772 -34.35 38.11 42.34
N ASP A 773 -34.29 37.23 43.35
CA ASP A 773 -35.41 36.97 44.26
C ASP A 773 -35.75 38.20 45.14
N PHE A 774 -34.82 39.14 45.33
CA PHE A 774 -35.07 40.43 45.97
C PHE A 774 -35.61 41.51 45.02
N CYS A 775 -35.56 41.30 43.69
CA CYS A 775 -35.92 42.31 42.68
C CYS A 775 -37.06 41.91 41.72
N SER A 776 -37.61 40.69 41.75
CA SER A 776 -38.72 40.30 40.86
C SER A 776 -40.09 40.55 41.50
N PHE A 777 -40.61 41.77 41.33
CA PHE A 777 -42.03 41.97 41.07
C PHE A 777 -42.27 41.66 39.58
N ASP A 778 -43.20 40.73 39.33
CA ASP A 778 -43.88 40.37 38.08
C ASP A 778 -43.31 40.86 36.74
N LEU A 779 -42.68 39.95 35.98
CA LEU A 779 -42.66 40.02 34.51
C LEU A 779 -42.73 38.60 33.89
N THR A 780 -43.81 37.87 34.19
CA THR A 780 -44.29 36.74 33.37
C THR A 780 -45.30 37.23 32.34
N LYS A 781 -44.89 38.16 31.47
CA LYS A 781 -45.56 38.47 30.20
C LYS A 781 -44.49 38.91 29.22
N PHE A 782 -44.03 38.00 28.37
CA PHE A 782 -44.21 38.06 26.91
C PHE A 782 -43.46 36.87 26.29
N SER A 783 -44.22 36.20 25.42
CA SER A 783 -43.92 35.05 24.56
C SER A 783 -42.76 35.26 23.61
#